data_AF-A0AAU4LMT6-F1
#
_entry.id   AF-A0AAU4LMT6-F1
#
_cell.length_a   1.000
_cell.length_b   1.000
_cell.length_c   1.000
_cell.angle_alpha   90.00
_cell.angle_beta   90.00
_cell.angle_gamma   90.00
#
_symmetry.space_group_name_H-M   'P 1'
#
loop_
_entity.id
_entity.type
_entity.pdbx_description
1 polymer ?
#
loop_
_entity_poly.entity_id
_entity_poly.type
_entity_poly.pdbx_seq_one_letter_code
_entity_poly.pdbx_strand_id
1 'polypeptide(L)'
;MTTAGDGSGLHVLAAESKQAYQWRTVATLSEPGFGTDLWIGNSCVTGSGKRAVVVYGPREFTNKPALMERGGFAAVVDLTSGKVTKLAGTVTLAYFNPGCGTGETAVLTQIGDDRANRTRLLTVDTVTGTVTRKQTENVQVTSAVPAGDSIVGAAAGRLIHFDRKSRATELTTTTGPAFDLRVDREGGINFLDQKGGTARARRTAGGRTTTLAQGRAGSLGLEAGTSGRVFLTGAPTSTGAMPAPVRQLKVSAKAKVSSTGALAIDQAVATSLRSHVSSPLAATAWNAPSPLQIKTEVPATGKTVAFTVGSGAAPAARGKVVSPALTGTAAGTTAGATTKAATMAATAAGDPNSTVDNDRTCSQPRNDPKQQAYQPTPNQVEWAVDMAIRGSLTSTYVRQGGWRSADGLGTVNPQGMFPLPALNGTSGGRIPAQVLLGVVAQESNMWQAEGGALPGQTSSTLASTNGFYGHPNSPATPADHWLIDWTKTDCGYGIGQQTDGMKSGAVDELPAAQQKAIALDYTSNIAVAAQTLSEKWNELHTTDASTTIKLNTDDPAAPENWLAALWNYNSGFNFYVPPTPSAPWGLGWLNNPSNPLYPPDRHAFLDQNTYADAAHPQDWPYEEKVLGWGAWPMDTGRAYADDGTSNNSNTAGYSPAWWSTDADRSTVKPGLDTFCALLVNDCDPADPPRCEVDHLGPTCDPPHWYHATQTTWKVNCPTSCGHEYLTYKTLRSELGNGNNGSGHMCNNSVPSGALVVDNVPNDVPTMTDGCSKAAWSNKGSFSFGAFDADAQNHYEAKGDLHQIGGGFGDHFWYAHTRNTATGSDNSNEYDLSTTPDVHGTMAITGTWKLSQPIDGWTRVMVHLPDTGSQTQDAVYTVDPGAGASQNRILNVHVKDNTWVSLGVFNFSSASGTQSVSLSNYAPDGTADEDVAWDAVAFQPLPAKPKDIVVQLGDSYSSGTGAGSYDYGTTSGPYASISSQTSPGHNWNACLRSSNSWVRKASLPSSSTSVGGRADALDRTLDFHSVACSGAYSYDVDPYYASSSEGQPGSLGRYGEVTQLDSGFLNNDTTLVALTLGGNDANFGGTVGGCGDITVGCPSDSTVQQNLTYATDRLPTMLQHIHDKAPNAHIILLGYPKLFNPNSLTCTSVMTTGAQVLLNGWGDDMTNKEQNAATTAKSNGVPVTFYSPDPEFEGYRMCDSPSGINDLVAGPANGIPGDFSCPGSLICPSMESYHPTNTGTSRYALAFQNALAVAKY
;
A
#
# COMPACT_ATOMS: atom_id res chain seq x y z
N MET A 1 11.08 4.73 -19.82
CA MET A 1 9.87 4.73 -18.98
C MET A 1 9.56 3.27 -18.70
N THR A 2 9.07 2.97 -17.49
CA THR A 2 8.56 1.65 -17.10
C THR A 2 7.45 1.83 -16.08
N THR A 3 6.76 0.75 -15.73
CA THR A 3 5.82 0.71 -14.60
C THR A 3 6.28 -0.32 -13.57
N ALA A 4 5.90 -0.12 -12.32
CA ALA A 4 6.00 -1.09 -11.23
C ALA A 4 4.88 -0.76 -10.23
N GLY A 5 4.25 -1.75 -9.63
CA GLY A 5 3.20 -1.52 -8.64
C GLY A 5 3.48 -2.14 -7.29
N ASP A 6 2.78 -1.63 -6.29
CA ASP A 6 2.65 -2.16 -4.94
C ASP A 6 1.20 -1.94 -4.46
N GLY A 7 0.92 -2.13 -3.17
CA GLY A 7 -0.44 -1.94 -2.62
C GLY A 7 -0.95 -0.49 -2.66
N SER A 8 -0.07 0.51 -2.84
CA SER A 8 -0.45 1.93 -2.87
C SER A 8 -0.83 2.45 -4.27
N GLY A 9 -0.41 1.76 -5.32
CA GLY A 9 -0.72 2.13 -6.71
C GLY A 9 0.25 1.58 -7.76
N LEU A 10 -0.09 1.76 -9.03
CA LEU A 10 0.81 1.49 -10.15
C LEU A 10 1.68 2.72 -10.44
N HIS A 11 2.97 2.63 -10.16
CA HIS A 11 3.93 3.71 -10.37
C HIS A 11 4.41 3.77 -11.82
N VAL A 12 4.28 4.93 -12.44
CA VAL A 12 4.80 5.24 -13.77
C VAL A 12 6.15 5.92 -13.60
N LEU A 13 7.23 5.29 -14.06
CA LEU A 13 8.59 5.79 -13.87
C LEU A 13 9.21 6.26 -15.18
N ALA A 14 9.96 7.36 -15.14
CA ALA A 14 10.71 7.88 -16.28
C ALA A 14 12.13 8.29 -15.89
N ALA A 15 13.03 8.23 -16.86
CA ALA A 15 14.41 8.68 -16.74
C ALA A 15 14.83 9.35 -18.05
N GLU A 16 15.64 10.41 -17.94
CA GLU A 16 16.08 11.23 -19.08
C GLU A 16 17.59 11.15 -19.25
N SER A 17 18.06 10.90 -20.48
CA SER A 17 19.51 10.77 -20.74
C SER A 17 20.29 12.06 -20.45
N LYS A 18 19.68 13.24 -20.64
CA LYS A 18 20.29 14.54 -20.30
C LYS A 18 20.48 14.76 -18.80
N GLN A 19 19.81 13.95 -17.97
CA GLN A 19 19.94 13.91 -16.52
C GLN A 19 20.64 12.62 -16.08
N ALA A 20 21.53 12.08 -16.92
CA ALA A 20 22.30 10.87 -16.64
C ALA A 20 21.43 9.64 -16.25
N TYR A 21 20.21 9.54 -16.79
CA TYR A 21 19.24 8.50 -16.45
C TYR A 21 18.83 8.48 -14.97
N GLN A 22 18.78 9.64 -14.32
CA GLN A 22 18.12 9.77 -13.02
C GLN A 22 16.64 9.37 -13.17
N TRP A 23 16.22 8.40 -12.36
CA TRP A 23 14.86 7.86 -12.35
C TRP A 23 13.96 8.66 -11.41
N ARG A 24 12.72 8.88 -11.83
CA ARG A 24 11.67 9.50 -11.02
C ARG A 24 10.31 8.84 -11.26
N THR A 25 9.49 8.79 -10.22
CA THR A 25 8.07 8.48 -10.32
C THR A 25 7.34 9.70 -10.93
N VAL A 26 6.76 9.51 -12.10
CA VAL A 26 6.00 10.53 -12.84
C VAL A 26 4.58 10.68 -12.28
N ALA A 27 3.94 9.56 -11.99
CA ALA A 27 2.58 9.45 -11.48
C ALA A 27 2.43 8.11 -10.74
N THR A 28 1.51 8.05 -9.78
CA THR A 28 1.05 6.80 -9.15
C THR A 28 -0.44 6.67 -9.45
N LEU A 29 -0.81 5.61 -10.17
CA LEU A 29 -2.19 5.37 -10.57
C LEU A 29 -2.85 4.40 -9.59
N SER A 30 -3.89 4.87 -8.91
CA SER A 30 -4.78 4.05 -8.07
C SER A 30 -6.19 4.64 -8.13
N GLU A 31 -7.19 3.86 -7.73
CA GLU A 31 -8.56 4.35 -7.56
C GLU A 31 -8.85 4.42 -6.06
N PRO A 32 -9.31 5.58 -5.53
CA PRO A 32 -9.64 5.72 -4.13
C PRO A 32 -10.50 4.57 -3.65
N GLY A 33 -9.98 3.94 -2.59
CA GLY A 33 -10.49 2.83 -1.82
C GLY A 33 -10.77 1.49 -2.54
N PHE A 34 -10.15 1.30 -3.71
CA PHE A 34 -9.75 -0.06 -4.07
C PHE A 34 -8.52 -0.43 -3.24
N GLY A 35 -8.73 -1.17 -2.16
CA GLY A 35 -7.66 -1.84 -1.45
C GLY A 35 -7.19 -3.08 -2.22
N THR A 36 -5.88 -3.21 -2.45
CA THR A 36 -5.26 -4.40 -3.05
C THR A 36 -3.84 -4.56 -2.52
N ASP A 37 -3.35 -5.80 -2.50
CA ASP A 37 -1.95 -6.08 -2.16
C ASP A 37 -0.98 -5.64 -3.26
N LEU A 38 -1.48 -5.48 -4.48
CA LEU A 38 -0.69 -5.15 -5.64
C LEU A 38 -1.55 -4.54 -6.76
N TRP A 39 -1.21 -3.30 -7.11
CA TRP A 39 -1.65 -2.73 -8.38
C TRP A 39 -0.80 -3.26 -9.54
N ILE A 40 -1.45 -3.70 -10.60
CA ILE A 40 -0.81 -4.23 -11.81
C ILE A 40 -1.19 -3.40 -13.03
N GLY A 41 -0.41 -3.49 -14.09
CA GLY A 41 -0.80 -2.87 -15.35
C GLY A 41 0.23 -2.93 -16.46
N ASN A 42 -0.20 -2.42 -17.61
CA ASN A 42 0.53 -2.40 -18.87
C ASN A 42 0.61 -0.96 -19.38
N SER A 43 1.64 -0.65 -20.16
CA SER A 43 1.81 0.70 -20.69
C SER A 43 2.49 0.73 -22.06
N CYS A 44 2.23 1.82 -22.80
CA CYS A 44 2.93 2.14 -24.04
C CYS A 44 3.29 3.62 -24.08
N VAL A 45 4.35 3.96 -24.82
CA VAL A 45 4.82 5.35 -24.98
C VAL A 45 4.54 5.83 -26.40
N THR A 46 3.99 7.04 -26.51
CA THR A 46 3.70 7.71 -27.79
C THR A 46 4.96 7.98 -28.60
N GLY A 47 4.82 8.17 -29.91
CA GLY A 47 5.97 8.34 -30.81
C GLY A 47 6.84 9.58 -30.54
N SER A 48 6.31 10.59 -29.84
CA SER A 48 7.10 11.74 -29.37
C SER A 48 7.94 11.44 -28.12
N GLY A 49 7.58 10.42 -27.36
CA GLY A 49 8.16 10.11 -26.05
C GLY A 49 7.64 11.00 -24.92
N LYS A 50 6.67 11.90 -25.18
CA LYS A 50 6.16 12.85 -24.17
C LYS A 50 5.01 12.30 -23.35
N ARG A 51 4.29 11.29 -23.82
CA ARG A 51 3.12 10.73 -23.14
C ARG A 51 3.16 9.21 -23.11
N ALA A 52 2.69 8.65 -22.01
CA ALA A 52 2.37 7.24 -21.88
C ALA A 52 0.86 7.05 -21.80
N VAL A 53 0.37 5.93 -22.34
CA VAL A 53 -0.96 5.41 -22.04
C VAL A 53 -0.76 4.20 -21.15
N VAL A 54 -1.57 4.11 -20.09
CA VAL A 54 -1.43 3.09 -19.05
C VAL A 54 -2.80 2.45 -18.82
N VAL A 55 -2.82 1.12 -18.76
CA VAL A 55 -3.98 0.32 -18.36
C VAL A 55 -3.62 -0.38 -17.05
N TYR A 56 -4.45 -0.24 -16.02
CA TYR A 56 -4.12 -0.69 -14.66
C TYR A 56 -5.34 -1.16 -13.87
N GLY A 57 -5.10 -1.94 -12.82
CA GLY A 57 -6.13 -2.41 -11.90
C GLY A 57 -5.54 -3.25 -10.75
N PRO A 58 -6.36 -3.61 -9.75
CA PRO A 58 -5.99 -4.56 -8.71
C PRO A 58 -5.59 -5.93 -9.26
N ARG A 59 -4.63 -6.61 -8.61
CA ARG A 59 -4.15 -7.95 -9.02
C ARG A 59 -5.28 -8.99 -9.05
N GLU A 60 -6.22 -8.90 -8.13
CA GLU A 60 -7.33 -9.83 -7.95
C GLU A 60 -8.28 -9.84 -9.16
N PHE A 61 -8.27 -8.78 -9.98
CA PHE A 61 -9.06 -8.71 -11.21
C PHE A 61 -8.66 -9.79 -12.21
N THR A 62 -7.42 -10.28 -12.13
CA THR A 62 -6.91 -11.35 -13.01
C THR A 62 -7.55 -12.71 -12.73
N ASN A 63 -8.24 -12.87 -11.61
CA ASN A 63 -8.91 -14.13 -11.23
C ASN A 63 -10.40 -14.15 -11.64
N LYS A 64 -10.96 -13.05 -12.16
CA LYS A 64 -12.37 -12.95 -12.58
C LYS A 64 -12.50 -12.58 -14.07
N PRO A 65 -13.13 -13.43 -14.91
CA PRO A 65 -13.22 -13.20 -16.36
C PRO A 65 -13.67 -11.78 -16.74
N ALA A 66 -14.80 -11.33 -16.18
CA ALA A 66 -15.37 -10.02 -16.48
C ALA A 66 -14.43 -8.84 -16.12
N LEU A 67 -13.65 -8.96 -15.04
CA LEU A 67 -12.70 -7.93 -14.62
C LEU A 67 -11.39 -7.99 -15.43
N MET A 68 -10.93 -9.17 -15.80
CA MET A 68 -9.78 -9.32 -16.69
C MET A 68 -10.07 -8.78 -18.11
N GLU A 69 -11.26 -9.04 -18.64
CA GLU A 69 -11.66 -8.66 -20.00
C GLU A 69 -12.12 -7.20 -20.11
N ARG A 70 -12.70 -6.63 -19.04
CA ARG A 70 -13.34 -5.29 -19.06
C ARG A 70 -13.23 -4.50 -17.75
N GLY A 71 -12.43 -4.90 -16.78
CA GLY A 71 -12.31 -4.21 -15.49
C GLY A 71 -11.17 -3.20 -15.41
N GLY A 72 -10.21 -3.21 -16.34
CA GLY A 72 -9.03 -2.35 -16.29
C GLY A 72 -9.35 -0.87 -16.46
N PHE A 73 -8.77 -0.01 -15.63
CA PHE A 73 -8.80 1.44 -15.79
C PHE A 73 -7.77 1.89 -16.81
N ALA A 74 -7.99 3.04 -17.45
CA ALA A 74 -7.06 3.59 -18.43
C ALA A 74 -6.77 5.07 -18.17
N ALA A 75 -5.51 5.47 -18.35
CA ALA A 75 -5.07 6.85 -18.18
C ALA A 75 -4.01 7.26 -19.21
N VAL A 76 -4.00 8.55 -19.56
CA VAL A 76 -2.90 9.19 -20.28
C VAL A 76 -2.04 9.95 -19.28
N VAL A 77 -0.75 9.65 -19.25
CA VAL A 77 0.24 10.29 -18.37
C VAL A 77 1.20 11.11 -19.22
N ASP A 78 1.23 12.43 -18.99
CA ASP A 78 2.24 13.31 -19.59
C ASP A 78 3.56 13.12 -18.86
N LEU A 79 4.55 12.51 -19.54
CA LEU A 79 5.83 12.13 -18.95
C LEU A 79 6.71 13.33 -18.61
N THR A 80 6.45 14.50 -19.18
CA THR A 80 7.22 15.72 -18.90
C THR A 80 6.66 16.45 -17.68
N SER A 81 5.36 16.72 -17.68
CA SER A 81 4.71 17.48 -16.62
C SER A 81 4.31 16.61 -15.43
N GLY A 82 3.99 15.33 -15.63
CA GLY A 82 3.36 14.44 -14.65
C GLY A 82 1.82 14.49 -14.64
N LYS A 83 1.19 15.27 -15.55
CA LYS A 83 -0.27 15.38 -15.61
C LYS A 83 -0.90 14.02 -15.95
N VAL A 84 -1.87 13.58 -15.16
CA VAL A 84 -2.67 12.37 -15.40
C VAL A 84 -4.04 12.76 -15.92
N THR A 85 -4.51 12.10 -16.99
CA THR A 85 -5.88 12.22 -17.52
C THR A 85 -6.49 10.83 -17.58
N LYS A 86 -7.34 10.49 -16.61
CA LYS A 86 -8.06 9.21 -16.57
C LYS A 86 -9.20 9.21 -17.60
N LEU A 87 -9.49 8.06 -18.20
CA LEU A 87 -10.44 7.90 -19.31
C LEU A 87 -11.78 7.35 -18.83
N ALA A 88 -12.87 7.73 -19.51
CA ALA A 88 -14.26 7.45 -19.10
C ALA A 88 -14.78 6.03 -19.38
N GLY A 89 -13.91 5.04 -19.63
CA GLY A 89 -14.35 3.67 -19.90
C GLY A 89 -13.32 2.66 -19.44
N THR A 90 -13.81 1.50 -19.00
CA THR A 90 -12.97 0.35 -18.63
C THR A 90 -12.55 -0.45 -19.85
N VAL A 91 -11.43 -1.15 -19.75
CA VAL A 91 -10.77 -1.84 -20.87
C VAL A 91 -10.19 -3.18 -20.41
N THR A 92 -9.65 -3.96 -21.35
CA THR A 92 -9.03 -5.27 -21.06
C THR A 92 -7.71 -5.09 -20.31
N LEU A 93 -7.46 -5.83 -19.22
CA LEU A 93 -6.21 -5.76 -18.45
C LEU A 93 -5.06 -6.59 -19.06
N ALA A 94 -5.29 -7.28 -20.17
CA ALA A 94 -4.33 -8.16 -20.84
C ALA A 94 -3.08 -7.45 -21.42
N TYR A 95 -1.99 -8.21 -21.59
CA TYR A 95 -0.64 -7.77 -21.99
C TYR A 95 -0.59 -6.85 -23.23
N PHE A 96 -1.53 -7.03 -24.15
CA PHE A 96 -1.54 -6.36 -25.45
C PHE A 96 -2.17 -4.96 -25.43
N ASN A 97 -2.65 -4.51 -24.27
CA ASN A 97 -3.38 -3.26 -24.10
C ASN A 97 -2.62 -2.37 -23.10
N PRO A 98 -2.20 -1.13 -23.44
CA PRO A 98 -2.51 -0.33 -24.63
C PRO A 98 -1.54 -0.49 -25.80
N GLY A 99 -1.97 -0.09 -27.02
CA GLY A 99 -1.11 -0.01 -28.20
C GLY A 99 -0.86 1.43 -28.69
N CYS A 100 0.40 1.86 -28.76
CA CYS A 100 0.79 3.21 -29.17
C CYS A 100 1.29 3.23 -30.63
N GLY A 101 0.94 4.30 -31.36
CA GLY A 101 1.40 4.53 -32.74
C GLY A 101 2.68 5.38 -32.81
N THR A 102 3.08 5.75 -34.03
CA THR A 102 4.25 6.62 -34.28
C THR A 102 4.01 8.11 -34.00
N GLY A 103 2.76 8.49 -33.68
CA GLY A 103 2.34 9.85 -33.32
C GLY A 103 1.78 9.96 -31.90
N GLU A 104 0.82 10.87 -31.70
CA GLU A 104 0.12 11.14 -30.42
C GLU A 104 -1.24 10.43 -30.35
N THR A 105 -1.26 9.17 -30.79
CA THR A 105 -2.48 8.36 -30.82
C THR A 105 -2.18 6.99 -30.23
N ALA A 106 -3.14 6.46 -29.49
CA ALA A 106 -3.13 5.10 -28.97
C ALA A 106 -4.44 4.39 -29.28
N VAL A 107 -4.45 3.07 -29.20
CA VAL A 107 -5.65 2.24 -29.24
C VAL A 107 -5.73 1.46 -27.94
N LEU A 108 -6.93 1.48 -27.34
CA LEU A 108 -7.29 0.64 -26.22
C LEU A 108 -8.25 -0.46 -26.69
N THR A 109 -8.07 -1.67 -26.18
CA THR A 109 -8.94 -2.81 -26.49
C THR A 109 -9.87 -3.13 -25.32
N GLN A 110 -11.15 -3.33 -25.61
CA GLN A 110 -12.15 -3.86 -24.68
C GLN A 110 -12.76 -5.11 -25.33
N ILE A 111 -12.40 -6.32 -24.89
CA ILE A 111 -12.93 -7.59 -25.43
C ILE A 111 -14.40 -7.75 -25.05
N GLY A 112 -15.22 -8.44 -25.85
CA GLY A 112 -16.62 -8.78 -25.54
C GLY A 112 -16.76 -9.65 -24.29
N ASP A 113 -17.79 -9.45 -23.47
CA ASP A 113 -18.28 -10.46 -22.52
C ASP A 113 -19.62 -11.02 -23.05
N ASP A 114 -20.25 -11.96 -22.32
CA ASP A 114 -21.55 -12.56 -22.65
C ASP A 114 -22.71 -11.56 -22.81
N ARG A 115 -22.51 -10.28 -22.46
CA ARG A 115 -23.51 -9.21 -22.57
C ARG A 115 -23.25 -8.28 -23.74
N ALA A 116 -21.98 -7.98 -24.03
CA ALA A 116 -21.57 -7.03 -25.06
C ALA A 116 -21.25 -7.69 -26.41
N ASN A 117 -20.90 -8.99 -26.40
CA ASN A 117 -20.70 -9.89 -27.54
C ASN A 117 -19.77 -9.38 -28.66
N ARG A 118 -18.97 -8.33 -28.41
CA ARG A 118 -18.11 -7.69 -29.42
C ARG A 118 -16.89 -7.03 -28.81
N THR A 119 -15.74 -7.14 -29.49
CA THR A 119 -14.54 -6.38 -29.18
C THR A 119 -14.71 -4.92 -29.60
N ARG A 120 -14.30 -3.99 -28.76
CA ARG A 120 -14.25 -2.56 -29.08
C ARG A 120 -12.80 -2.09 -29.10
N LEU A 121 -12.43 -1.35 -30.14
CA LEU A 121 -11.15 -0.64 -30.22
C LEU A 121 -11.41 0.86 -30.06
N LEU A 122 -10.83 1.45 -29.03
CA LEU A 122 -11.01 2.85 -28.67
C LEU A 122 -9.74 3.61 -29.07
N THR A 123 -9.83 4.42 -30.12
CA THR A 123 -8.72 5.31 -30.49
C THR A 123 -8.71 6.51 -29.56
N VAL A 124 -7.57 6.74 -28.90
CA VAL A 124 -7.35 7.84 -27.96
C VAL A 124 -6.41 8.85 -28.59
N ASP A 125 -6.85 10.11 -28.61
CA ASP A 125 -5.96 11.25 -28.82
C ASP A 125 -5.26 11.54 -27.49
N THR A 126 -3.94 11.33 -27.44
CA THR A 126 -3.19 11.44 -26.18
C THR A 126 -2.91 12.89 -25.78
N VAL A 127 -3.05 13.85 -26.71
CA VAL A 127 -2.88 15.28 -26.39
C VAL A 127 -4.07 15.79 -25.59
N THR A 128 -5.27 15.42 -26.02
CA THR A 128 -6.53 15.84 -25.41
C THR A 128 -7.01 14.88 -24.31
N GLY A 129 -6.54 13.63 -24.32
CA GLY A 129 -7.00 12.59 -23.39
C GLY A 129 -8.42 12.12 -23.69
N THR A 130 -8.83 12.12 -24.96
CA THR A 130 -10.21 11.79 -25.37
C THR A 130 -10.27 10.62 -26.35
N VAL A 131 -11.34 9.82 -26.26
CA VAL A 131 -11.63 8.77 -27.25
C VAL A 131 -12.22 9.42 -28.49
N THR A 132 -11.50 9.39 -29.61
CA THR A 132 -11.89 10.04 -30.87
C THR A 132 -12.58 9.10 -31.85
N ARG A 133 -12.42 7.78 -31.68
CA ARG A 133 -13.05 6.75 -32.53
C ARG A 133 -13.34 5.49 -31.72
N LYS A 134 -14.50 4.88 -31.96
CA LYS A 134 -14.88 3.56 -31.44
C LYS A 134 -15.10 2.61 -32.61
N GLN A 135 -14.24 1.61 -32.77
CA GLN A 135 -14.45 0.49 -33.69
C GLN A 135 -15.12 -0.65 -32.91
N THR A 136 -16.02 -1.40 -33.53
CA THR A 136 -16.61 -2.57 -32.91
C THR A 136 -16.53 -3.75 -33.87
N GLU A 137 -15.99 -4.86 -33.39
CA GLU A 137 -15.69 -6.03 -34.19
C GLU A 137 -16.36 -7.27 -33.63
N ASN A 138 -16.77 -8.12 -34.56
CA ASN A 138 -17.21 -9.46 -34.28
C ASN A 138 -16.02 -10.43 -34.36
N VAL A 139 -14.83 -9.99 -33.94
CA VAL A 139 -13.66 -10.85 -33.72
C VAL A 139 -12.88 -10.31 -32.53
N GLN A 140 -12.29 -11.19 -31.71
CA GLN A 140 -11.31 -10.78 -30.71
C GLN A 140 -10.11 -10.21 -31.43
N VAL A 141 -9.90 -8.91 -31.23
CA VAL A 141 -8.74 -8.21 -31.76
C VAL A 141 -7.77 -7.93 -30.62
N THR A 142 -6.59 -8.53 -30.68
CA THR A 142 -5.49 -8.31 -29.73
C THR A 142 -4.42 -7.42 -30.35
N SER A 143 -3.54 -6.86 -29.51
CA SER A 143 -2.36 -6.08 -29.93
C SER A 143 -2.68 -4.94 -30.92
N ALA A 144 -3.83 -4.29 -30.76
CA ALA A 144 -4.27 -3.25 -31.67
C ALA A 144 -3.39 -1.99 -31.56
N VAL A 145 -2.88 -1.50 -32.69
CA VAL A 145 -2.02 -0.31 -32.77
C VAL A 145 -2.51 0.68 -33.82
N PRO A 146 -2.37 2.01 -33.60
CA PRO A 146 -2.61 3.01 -34.63
C PRO A 146 -1.55 2.95 -35.74
N ALA A 147 -2.00 2.88 -36.99
CA ALA A 147 -1.19 2.98 -38.19
C ALA A 147 -1.67 4.19 -39.02
N GLY A 148 -1.10 5.36 -38.75
CA GLY A 148 -1.68 6.63 -39.21
C GLY A 148 -3.11 6.79 -38.66
N ASP A 149 -4.06 7.15 -39.52
CA ASP A 149 -5.48 7.28 -39.17
C ASP A 149 -6.24 5.95 -39.22
N SER A 150 -5.54 4.82 -39.35
CA SER A 150 -6.13 3.47 -39.34
C SER A 150 -5.68 2.68 -38.12
N ILE A 151 -6.30 1.53 -37.88
CA ILE A 151 -5.92 0.60 -36.80
C ILE A 151 -5.45 -0.70 -37.44
N VAL A 152 -4.42 -1.32 -36.90
CA VAL A 152 -4.04 -2.70 -37.22
C VAL A 152 -4.09 -3.50 -35.94
N GLY A 153 -4.71 -4.68 -35.96
CA GLY A 153 -4.74 -5.60 -34.84
C GLY A 153 -4.55 -7.04 -35.28
N ALA A 154 -4.26 -7.92 -34.33
CA ALA A 154 -4.14 -9.34 -34.53
C ALA A 154 -5.47 -10.03 -34.22
N ALA A 155 -5.88 -10.98 -35.06
CA ALA A 155 -7.03 -11.84 -34.81
C ALA A 155 -6.86 -13.11 -35.64
N ALA A 156 -7.14 -14.29 -35.07
CA ALA A 156 -7.36 -15.52 -35.84
C ALA A 156 -6.32 -15.79 -36.96
N GLY A 157 -5.03 -15.80 -36.60
CA GLY A 157 -3.95 -16.18 -37.54
C GLY A 157 -3.70 -15.16 -38.66
N ARG A 158 -4.15 -13.92 -38.48
CA ARG A 158 -3.96 -12.84 -39.44
C ARG A 158 -3.82 -11.49 -38.74
N LEU A 159 -3.31 -10.52 -39.50
CA LEU A 159 -3.41 -9.11 -39.16
C LEU A 159 -4.60 -8.50 -39.89
N ILE A 160 -5.44 -7.75 -39.18
CA ILE A 160 -6.59 -7.05 -39.73
C ILE A 160 -6.30 -5.55 -39.71
N HIS A 161 -6.54 -4.89 -40.85
CA HIS A 161 -6.50 -3.45 -41.03
C HIS A 161 -7.91 -2.87 -40.97
N PHE A 162 -8.11 -1.84 -40.16
CA PHE A 162 -9.36 -1.10 -40.03
C PHE A 162 -9.18 0.33 -40.55
N ASP A 163 -9.75 0.61 -41.73
CA ASP A 163 -9.64 1.92 -42.36
C ASP A 163 -10.40 3.02 -41.60
N ARG A 164 -10.30 4.29 -42.04
CA ARG A 164 -10.98 5.44 -41.41
C ARG A 164 -12.52 5.33 -41.42
N LYS A 165 -13.08 4.48 -42.29
CA LYS A 165 -14.52 4.22 -42.43
C LYS A 165 -14.94 2.95 -41.70
N SER A 166 -14.10 2.45 -40.79
CA SER A 166 -14.41 1.27 -39.99
C SER A 166 -14.54 -0.03 -40.78
N ARG A 167 -13.99 -0.09 -42.01
CA ARG A 167 -13.97 -1.33 -42.80
C ARG A 167 -12.76 -2.17 -42.43
N ALA A 168 -13.00 -3.42 -42.10
CA ALA A 168 -11.98 -4.43 -41.82
C ALA A 168 -11.51 -5.10 -43.13
N THR A 169 -10.20 -5.17 -43.33
CA THR A 169 -9.58 -5.93 -44.43
C THR A 169 -8.40 -6.72 -43.88
N GLU A 170 -8.22 -7.95 -44.34
CA GLU A 170 -7.02 -8.72 -44.01
C GLU A 170 -5.79 -8.05 -44.62
N LEU A 171 -4.76 -7.84 -43.79
CA LEU A 171 -3.49 -7.25 -44.20
C LEU A 171 -2.47 -8.34 -44.57
N THR A 172 -2.40 -9.41 -43.79
CA THR A 172 -1.56 -10.58 -44.05
C THR A 172 -1.94 -11.75 -43.15
N THR A 173 -1.70 -12.98 -43.61
CA THR A 173 -1.75 -14.19 -42.80
C THR A 173 -0.47 -14.36 -41.97
N THR A 174 -0.61 -14.85 -40.74
CA THR A 174 0.49 -15.21 -39.83
C THR A 174 0.60 -16.73 -39.72
N THR A 175 1.68 -17.26 -39.13
CA THR A 175 1.79 -18.73 -38.94
C THR A 175 1.12 -19.23 -37.67
N GLY A 176 0.79 -18.33 -36.75
CA GLY A 176 0.11 -18.55 -35.48
C GLY A 176 -0.38 -17.21 -34.93
N PRO A 177 -0.80 -17.12 -33.66
CA PRO A 177 -1.27 -15.88 -33.06
C PRO A 177 -0.20 -14.80 -33.17
N ALA A 178 -0.58 -13.66 -33.73
CA ALA A 178 0.31 -12.50 -33.84
C ALA A 178 0.24 -11.67 -32.56
N PHE A 179 1.38 -11.19 -32.11
CA PHE A 179 1.51 -10.42 -30.88
C PHE A 179 2.63 -9.39 -31.01
N ASP A 180 2.73 -8.47 -30.05
CA ASP A 180 3.77 -7.45 -30.01
C ASP A 180 3.85 -6.58 -31.30
N LEU A 181 2.68 -6.17 -31.79
CA LEU A 181 2.57 -5.31 -32.95
C LEU A 181 3.18 -3.92 -32.66
N ARG A 182 4.04 -3.44 -33.57
CA ARG A 182 4.69 -2.10 -33.53
C ARG A 182 4.72 -1.48 -34.92
N VAL A 183 4.30 -0.22 -35.04
CA VAL A 183 4.34 0.52 -36.30
C VAL A 183 5.65 1.28 -36.43
N ASP A 184 6.33 1.16 -37.57
CA ASP A 184 7.54 1.93 -37.85
C ASP A 184 7.27 3.21 -38.66
N ARG A 185 8.26 4.11 -38.70
CA ARG A 185 8.15 5.42 -39.39
C ARG A 185 7.93 5.35 -40.90
N GLU A 186 8.11 4.19 -41.53
CA GLU A 186 7.81 3.98 -42.95
C GLU A 186 6.40 3.40 -43.16
N GLY A 187 5.61 3.26 -42.07
CA GLY A 187 4.28 2.66 -42.08
C GLY A 187 4.29 1.13 -42.11
N GLY A 188 5.44 0.50 -41.87
CA GLY A 188 5.54 -0.96 -41.76
C GLY A 188 4.99 -1.45 -40.41
N ILE A 189 4.28 -2.57 -40.45
CA ILE A 189 3.76 -3.24 -39.25
C ILE A 189 4.71 -4.38 -38.88
N ASN A 190 5.38 -4.24 -37.74
CA ASN A 190 6.30 -5.23 -37.19
C ASN A 190 5.56 -6.04 -36.12
N PHE A 191 5.71 -7.34 -36.11
CA PHE A 191 5.00 -8.22 -35.18
C PHE A 191 5.79 -9.51 -34.94
N LEU A 192 5.48 -10.17 -33.83
CA LEU A 192 5.90 -11.54 -33.57
C LEU A 192 4.74 -12.48 -33.89
N ASP A 193 5.08 -13.67 -34.38
CA ASP A 193 4.20 -14.83 -34.32
C ASP A 193 5.02 -16.07 -34.01
N GLN A 194 4.35 -17.14 -33.57
CA GLN A 194 5.04 -18.40 -33.31
C GLN A 194 4.24 -19.61 -33.78
N LYS A 195 4.96 -20.71 -34.03
CA LYS A 195 4.39 -22.04 -34.30
C LYS A 195 5.40 -23.11 -33.96
N GLY A 196 4.98 -24.16 -33.25
CA GLY A 196 5.82 -25.32 -32.93
C GLY A 196 7.11 -24.95 -32.19
N GLY A 197 7.02 -24.05 -31.20
CA GLY A 197 8.16 -23.59 -30.40
C GLY A 197 9.15 -22.65 -31.13
N THR A 198 8.84 -22.22 -32.35
CA THR A 198 9.65 -21.25 -33.11
C THR A 198 8.92 -19.91 -33.20
N ALA A 199 9.53 -18.86 -32.66
CA ALA A 199 9.07 -17.47 -32.79
C ALA A 199 9.73 -16.80 -34.01
N ARG A 200 8.98 -15.93 -34.69
CA ARG A 200 9.45 -15.18 -35.85
C ARG A 200 9.09 -13.71 -35.70
N ALA A 201 10.09 -12.84 -35.82
CA ALA A 201 9.85 -11.42 -35.99
C ALA A 201 9.63 -11.13 -37.47
N ARG A 202 8.50 -10.51 -37.80
CA ARG A 202 8.11 -10.19 -39.18
C ARG A 202 7.75 -8.74 -39.34
N ARG A 203 7.79 -8.29 -40.60
CA ARG A 203 7.32 -6.97 -41.00
C ARG A 203 6.45 -7.06 -42.24
N THR A 204 5.31 -6.40 -42.21
CA THR A 204 4.44 -6.20 -43.39
C THR A 204 4.52 -4.75 -43.85
N ALA A 205 4.97 -4.54 -45.09
CA ALA A 205 5.06 -3.21 -45.71
C ALA A 205 4.87 -3.32 -47.23
N GLY A 206 4.13 -2.38 -47.83
CA GLY A 206 3.89 -2.38 -49.29
C GLY A 206 3.23 -3.65 -49.83
N GLY A 207 2.37 -4.30 -49.04
CA GLY A 207 1.71 -5.57 -49.40
C GLY A 207 2.59 -6.82 -49.30
N ARG A 208 3.82 -6.70 -48.78
CA ARG A 208 4.76 -7.82 -48.62
C ARG A 208 5.09 -8.06 -47.16
N THR A 209 5.06 -9.33 -46.75
CA THR A 209 5.51 -9.78 -45.42
C THR A 209 6.92 -10.37 -45.52
N THR A 210 7.84 -9.92 -44.67
CA THR A 210 9.23 -10.41 -44.61
C THR A 210 9.59 -10.84 -43.21
N THR A 211 10.28 -11.97 -43.07
CA THR A 211 10.84 -12.40 -41.78
C THR A 211 12.15 -11.66 -41.51
N LEU A 212 12.20 -10.95 -40.39
CA LEU A 212 13.36 -10.20 -39.92
C LEU A 212 14.26 -11.05 -39.02
N ALA A 213 13.70 -11.93 -38.21
CA ALA A 213 14.46 -12.85 -37.37
C ALA A 213 13.64 -14.09 -36.99
N GLN A 214 14.34 -15.16 -36.59
CA GLN A 214 13.74 -16.35 -36.01
C GLN A 214 14.48 -16.74 -34.74
N GLY A 215 13.78 -17.34 -33.79
CA GLY A 215 14.32 -17.79 -32.51
C GLY A 215 13.41 -18.85 -31.87
N ARG A 216 13.78 -19.30 -30.67
CA ARG A 216 12.90 -20.16 -29.86
C ARG A 216 11.73 -19.32 -29.33
N ALA A 217 10.60 -19.95 -29.02
CA ALA A 217 9.51 -19.29 -28.30
C ALA A 217 10.05 -18.62 -27.02
N GLY A 218 9.62 -17.39 -26.76
CA GLY A 218 10.08 -16.56 -25.63
C GLY A 218 11.47 -15.96 -25.79
N SER A 219 12.17 -16.21 -26.92
CA SER A 219 13.55 -15.73 -27.12
C SER A 219 13.66 -14.45 -27.95
N LEU A 220 12.53 -13.88 -28.40
CA LEU A 220 12.45 -12.66 -29.21
C LEU A 220 11.43 -11.70 -28.59
N GLY A 221 11.67 -10.40 -28.70
CA GLY A 221 10.70 -9.36 -28.31
C GLY A 221 10.70 -8.19 -29.30
N LEU A 222 9.63 -7.40 -29.30
CA LEU A 222 9.56 -6.14 -30.08
C LEU A 222 9.17 -4.95 -29.21
N GLU A 223 10.04 -3.93 -29.20
CA GLU A 223 9.83 -2.69 -28.46
C GLU A 223 9.79 -1.48 -29.39
N ALA A 224 8.93 -0.51 -29.06
CA ALA A 224 8.83 0.75 -29.79
C ALA A 224 9.79 1.81 -29.23
N GLY A 225 10.41 2.58 -30.12
CA GLY A 225 11.14 3.79 -29.78
C GLY A 225 10.48 5.04 -30.40
N THR A 226 10.98 6.20 -30.01
CA THR A 226 10.49 7.48 -30.56
C THR A 226 10.84 7.61 -32.04
N SER A 227 10.10 8.48 -32.74
CA SER A 227 10.27 8.71 -34.18
C SER A 227 10.06 7.43 -35.03
N GLY A 228 9.17 6.54 -34.58
CA GLY A 228 8.82 5.29 -35.26
C GLY A 228 9.99 4.31 -35.42
N ARG A 229 10.86 4.24 -34.40
CA ARG A 229 11.89 3.20 -34.30
C ARG A 229 11.27 1.92 -33.75
N VAL A 230 11.75 0.78 -34.19
CA VAL A 230 11.39 -0.53 -33.63
C VAL A 230 12.67 -1.28 -33.25
N PHE A 231 12.68 -1.89 -32.08
CA PHE A 231 13.79 -2.66 -31.56
C PHE A 231 13.43 -4.13 -31.50
N LEU A 232 14.25 -4.96 -32.14
CA LEU A 232 14.20 -6.42 -31.96
C LEU A 232 15.11 -6.78 -30.79
N THR A 233 14.54 -7.31 -29.70
CA THR A 233 15.25 -7.77 -28.51
C THR A 233 15.40 -9.29 -28.50
N GLY A 234 16.22 -9.82 -27.60
CA GLY A 234 16.43 -11.26 -27.42
C GLY A 234 17.58 -11.85 -28.26
N ALA A 235 17.57 -13.18 -28.35
CA ALA A 235 18.64 -13.98 -28.93
C ALA A 235 18.11 -14.79 -30.13
N PRO A 236 18.07 -14.20 -31.34
CA PRO A 236 17.62 -14.92 -32.52
C PRO A 236 18.62 -16.01 -32.93
N THR A 237 18.10 -17.14 -33.40
CA THR A 237 18.88 -18.21 -34.05
C THR A 237 19.25 -17.85 -35.49
N SER A 238 18.49 -16.95 -36.13
CA SER A 238 18.80 -16.42 -37.45
C SER A 238 18.22 -15.02 -37.64
N THR A 239 18.88 -14.20 -38.45
CA THR A 239 18.44 -12.85 -38.80
C THR A 239 18.41 -12.65 -40.31
N GLY A 240 17.43 -11.90 -40.78
CA GLY A 240 17.32 -11.38 -42.14
C GLY A 240 17.81 -9.94 -42.24
N ALA A 241 17.65 -9.33 -43.42
CA ALA A 241 17.97 -7.93 -43.62
C ALA A 241 17.02 -7.02 -42.83
N MET A 242 17.56 -6.23 -41.91
CA MET A 242 16.79 -5.27 -41.13
C MET A 242 16.54 -4.00 -41.95
N PRO A 243 15.29 -3.56 -42.10
CA PRO A 243 15.00 -2.27 -42.74
C PRO A 243 15.47 -1.12 -41.84
N ALA A 244 15.68 0.06 -42.43
CA ALA A 244 16.24 1.22 -41.75
C ALA A 244 15.58 1.65 -40.41
N PRO A 245 14.27 1.46 -40.17
CA PRO A 245 13.66 1.81 -38.89
C PRO A 245 13.74 0.72 -37.82
N VAL A 246 14.18 -0.50 -38.16
CA VAL A 246 14.29 -1.63 -37.23
C VAL A 246 15.75 -1.85 -36.84
N ARG A 247 16.03 -1.94 -35.54
CA ARG A 247 17.39 -2.24 -35.02
C ARG A 247 17.35 -3.40 -34.05
N GLN A 248 18.26 -4.36 -34.21
CA GLN A 248 18.44 -5.41 -33.22
C GLN A 248 19.23 -4.89 -32.00
N LEU A 249 18.78 -5.23 -30.80
CA LEU A 249 19.47 -5.00 -29.53
C LEU A 249 19.77 -6.35 -28.88
N LYS A 250 21.01 -6.51 -28.40
CA LYS A 250 21.44 -7.73 -27.70
C LYS A 250 21.14 -7.60 -26.20
N VAL A 251 19.87 -7.71 -25.84
CA VAL A 251 19.34 -7.64 -24.46
C VAL A 251 18.26 -8.72 -24.29
N SER A 252 17.73 -8.91 -23.07
CA SER A 252 16.64 -9.86 -22.81
C SER A 252 15.44 -9.63 -23.75
N ALA A 253 14.78 -10.71 -24.17
CA ALA A 253 13.58 -10.65 -25.02
C ALA A 253 12.46 -9.83 -24.35
N LYS A 254 12.33 -9.93 -23.02
CA LYS A 254 11.32 -9.21 -22.23
C LYS A 254 11.73 -7.79 -21.83
N ALA A 255 12.93 -7.34 -22.19
CA ALA A 255 13.41 -6.05 -21.72
C ALA A 255 12.59 -4.88 -22.30
N LYS A 256 12.18 -3.94 -21.44
CA LYS A 256 11.62 -2.67 -21.89
C LYS A 256 12.73 -1.74 -22.37
N VAL A 257 12.58 -1.19 -23.57
CA VAL A 257 13.66 -0.45 -24.23
C VAL A 257 13.40 1.06 -24.18
N SER A 258 14.44 1.85 -23.90
CA SER A 258 14.34 3.31 -23.91
C SER A 258 14.04 3.87 -25.30
N SER A 259 13.52 5.10 -25.37
CA SER A 259 13.08 5.78 -26.60
C SER A 259 14.09 5.73 -27.76
N THR A 260 15.39 5.67 -27.46
CA THR A 260 16.49 5.62 -28.44
C THR A 260 17.20 4.26 -28.50
N GLY A 261 16.79 3.31 -27.64
CA GLY A 261 17.40 2.00 -27.45
C GLY A 261 18.79 2.04 -26.82
N ALA A 262 19.06 3.06 -26.02
CA ALA A 262 20.34 3.26 -25.32
C ALA A 262 20.39 2.60 -23.93
N LEU A 263 19.23 2.22 -23.39
CA LEU A 263 19.07 1.53 -22.11
C LEU A 263 17.94 0.52 -22.25
N ALA A 264 18.13 -0.68 -21.72
CA ALA A 264 17.10 -1.71 -21.61
C ALA A 264 16.84 -1.99 -20.13
N ILE A 265 15.59 -2.23 -19.77
CA ILE A 265 15.14 -2.52 -18.41
C ILE A 265 14.69 -3.97 -18.39
N ASP A 266 15.43 -4.81 -17.70
CA ASP A 266 15.11 -6.25 -17.58
C ASP A 266 14.05 -6.49 -16.51
N GLN A 267 13.95 -5.58 -15.53
CA GLN A 267 13.05 -5.71 -14.39
C GLN A 267 12.78 -4.35 -13.75
N ALA A 268 11.52 -4.12 -13.39
CA ALA A 268 11.09 -3.08 -12.47
C ALA A 268 10.00 -3.67 -11.55
N VAL A 269 10.26 -3.79 -10.25
CA VAL A 269 9.33 -4.39 -9.27
C VAL A 269 9.45 -3.70 -7.93
N ALA A 270 8.38 -3.68 -7.14
CA ALA A 270 8.44 -3.28 -5.75
C ALA A 270 9.30 -4.23 -4.91
N THR A 271 9.96 -3.71 -3.88
CA THR A 271 10.72 -4.52 -2.92
C THR A 271 9.82 -5.43 -2.11
N SER A 272 8.56 -5.03 -1.89
CA SER A 272 7.52 -5.90 -1.33
C SER A 272 7.25 -7.15 -2.18
N LEU A 273 7.53 -7.11 -3.48
CA LEU A 273 7.39 -8.25 -4.40
C LEU A 273 8.66 -9.10 -4.56
N ARG A 274 9.83 -8.67 -4.02
CA ARG A 274 11.12 -9.36 -4.28
C ARG A 274 12.05 -9.56 -3.09
N SER A 275 12.40 -10.84 -2.95
CA SER A 275 13.68 -11.47 -2.56
C SER A 275 14.38 -10.96 -1.29
N HIS A 276 14.23 -11.74 -0.23
CA HIS A 276 14.98 -11.71 1.04
C HIS A 276 15.15 -10.30 1.55
N VAL A 277 14.07 -9.77 2.13
CA VAL A 277 14.09 -8.47 2.80
C VAL A 277 15.23 -8.48 3.81
N SER A 278 16.19 -7.57 3.66
CA SER A 278 17.32 -7.43 4.60
C SER A 278 16.88 -6.97 6.00
N SER A 279 15.60 -6.63 6.16
CA SER A 279 14.93 -6.28 7.41
C SER A 279 13.55 -6.94 7.46
N PRO A 280 13.47 -8.23 7.83
CA PRO A 280 12.22 -9.01 7.86
C PRO A 280 11.23 -8.58 8.96
N LEU A 281 11.55 -7.52 9.70
CA LEU A 281 10.72 -6.90 10.73
C LEU A 281 10.14 -5.55 10.29
N ALA A 282 10.49 -5.06 9.10
CA ALA A 282 9.95 -3.81 8.59
C ALA A 282 8.44 -3.94 8.39
N ALA A 283 7.66 -3.02 8.98
CA ALA A 283 6.24 -2.95 8.77
C ALA A 283 5.95 -2.61 7.30
N THR A 284 5.57 -3.60 6.50
CA THR A 284 4.84 -3.37 5.26
C THR A 284 3.36 -3.31 5.63
N ALA A 285 2.78 -2.12 5.68
CA ALA A 285 1.32 -2.03 5.57
C ALA A 285 0.95 -2.64 4.21
N TRP A 286 -0.15 -3.39 4.15
CA TRP A 286 -0.52 -4.18 2.97
C TRP A 286 -0.79 -3.30 1.73
N ASN A 287 -1.13 -2.02 1.96
CA ASN A 287 -1.39 -0.94 1.00
C ASN A 287 -0.29 0.13 0.96
N ALA A 288 0.87 -0.09 1.59
CA ALA A 288 1.91 0.94 1.70
C ALA A 288 2.83 1.04 0.48
N PRO A 289 3.31 2.24 0.11
CA PRO A 289 4.33 2.44 -0.91
C PRO A 289 5.64 1.71 -0.57
N SER A 290 6.19 0.97 -1.52
CA SER A 290 7.41 0.18 -1.39
C SER A 290 8.52 0.69 -2.33
N PRO A 291 9.80 0.73 -1.90
CA PRO A 291 10.90 1.02 -2.82
C PRO A 291 10.86 0.10 -4.05
N LEU A 292 11.28 0.60 -5.21
CA LEU A 292 11.20 -0.12 -6.48
C LEU A 292 12.61 -0.52 -6.94
N GLN A 293 12.87 -1.81 -7.10
CA GLN A 293 14.11 -2.29 -7.69
C GLN A 293 14.04 -2.26 -9.21
N ILE A 294 15.02 -1.59 -9.82
CA ILE A 294 15.19 -1.56 -11.27
C ILE A 294 16.51 -2.25 -11.64
N LYS A 295 16.43 -3.22 -12.56
CA LYS A 295 17.60 -3.82 -13.21
C LYS A 295 17.62 -3.43 -14.68
N THR A 296 18.76 -2.93 -15.13
CA THR A 296 18.94 -2.41 -16.47
C THR A 296 20.21 -2.94 -17.12
N GLU A 297 20.23 -2.94 -18.44
CA GLU A 297 21.39 -3.24 -19.27
C GLU A 297 21.62 -2.10 -20.26
N VAL A 298 22.89 -1.71 -20.46
CA VAL A 298 23.30 -0.75 -21.50
C VAL A 298 23.64 -1.53 -22.78
N PRO A 299 22.78 -1.53 -23.82
CA PRO A 299 22.95 -2.42 -24.98
C PRO A 299 24.26 -2.22 -25.74
N ALA A 300 24.80 -1.00 -25.71
CA ALA A 300 26.06 -0.68 -26.40
C ALA A 300 27.30 -1.31 -25.75
N THR A 301 27.22 -1.68 -24.46
CA THR A 301 28.37 -2.21 -23.69
C THR A 301 28.11 -3.56 -23.04
N GLY A 302 26.86 -3.99 -22.92
CA GLY A 302 26.45 -5.19 -22.18
C GLY A 302 26.60 -5.06 -20.66
N LYS A 303 26.88 -3.86 -20.13
CA LYS A 303 26.98 -3.63 -18.69
C LYS A 303 25.59 -3.60 -18.06
N THR A 304 25.43 -4.35 -16.97
CA THR A 304 24.22 -4.37 -16.15
C THR A 304 24.36 -3.42 -14.95
N VAL A 305 23.26 -2.77 -14.58
CA VAL A 305 23.15 -1.87 -13.43
C VAL A 305 21.85 -2.17 -12.71
N ALA A 306 21.93 -2.43 -11.40
CA ALA A 306 20.78 -2.59 -10.52
C ALA A 306 20.81 -1.51 -9.44
N PHE A 307 19.67 -0.89 -9.17
CA PHE A 307 19.52 0.14 -8.17
C PHE A 307 18.07 0.18 -7.67
N THR A 308 17.87 0.78 -6.51
CA THR A 308 16.55 1.01 -5.93
C THR A 308 16.14 2.45 -6.17
N VAL A 309 14.91 2.63 -6.67
CA VAL A 309 14.20 3.91 -6.67
C VAL A 309 13.34 3.93 -5.41
N GLY A 310 13.37 5.02 -4.64
CA GLY A 310 12.54 5.11 -3.44
C GLY A 310 11.05 5.01 -3.79
N SER A 311 10.22 4.67 -2.80
CA SER A 311 8.75 4.72 -2.90
C SER A 311 8.19 6.14 -3.08
N GLY A 312 9.08 7.12 -3.30
CA GLY A 312 8.81 8.53 -3.37
C GLY A 312 7.58 8.82 -4.21
N ALA A 313 6.62 9.47 -3.55
CA ALA A 313 5.41 9.96 -4.17
C ALA A 313 5.77 10.70 -5.46
N ALA A 314 5.03 10.42 -6.54
CA ALA A 314 4.78 11.46 -7.54
C ALA A 314 4.37 12.75 -6.77
N PRO A 315 4.63 13.96 -7.28
CA PRO A 315 4.12 15.19 -6.66
C PRO A 315 2.67 14.94 -6.22
N ALA A 316 2.42 15.08 -4.90
CA ALA A 316 1.24 14.54 -4.23
C ALA A 316 -0.05 14.84 -5.04
N ALA A 317 -0.94 13.85 -5.14
CA ALA A 317 -2.22 13.83 -5.86
C ALA A 317 -2.25 13.41 -7.36
N ARG A 318 -1.11 13.19 -8.04
CA ARG A 318 -1.16 12.89 -9.49
C ARG A 318 -1.41 11.42 -9.81
N GLY A 319 -2.68 11.11 -10.10
CA GLY A 319 -3.13 9.79 -10.55
C GLY A 319 -4.06 9.06 -9.56
N LYS A 320 -4.27 9.63 -8.38
CA LYS A 320 -5.20 9.14 -7.35
C LYS A 320 -6.60 9.77 -7.45
N VAL A 321 -6.80 10.82 -8.25
CA VAL A 321 -8.14 11.36 -8.54
C VAL A 321 -8.99 10.28 -9.18
N VAL A 322 -10.22 10.08 -8.72
CA VAL A 322 -11.08 8.99 -9.21
C VAL A 322 -11.27 9.02 -10.74
N SER A 323 -11.28 7.85 -11.37
CA SER A 323 -11.46 7.69 -12.81
C SER A 323 -12.85 8.13 -13.30
N PRO A 324 -12.96 8.82 -14.45
CA PRO A 324 -14.25 9.07 -15.09
C PRO A 324 -14.96 7.80 -15.58
N ALA A 325 -14.25 6.67 -15.70
CA ALA A 325 -14.88 5.36 -15.92
C ALA A 325 -15.79 4.97 -14.76
N LEU A 326 -15.49 5.51 -13.58
CA LEU A 326 -16.34 5.44 -12.43
C LEU A 326 -17.38 6.58 -12.51
N THR A 327 -17.10 7.78 -13.10
CA THR A 327 -18.04 8.95 -13.11
C THR A 327 -19.13 9.04 -14.20
N GLY A 328 -19.16 8.15 -15.20
CA GLY A 328 -19.74 8.48 -16.52
C GLY A 328 -21.11 7.90 -16.88
N THR A 329 -22.19 8.60 -16.53
CA THR A 329 -23.53 8.68 -17.18
C THR A 329 -24.18 7.41 -17.79
N ALA A 330 -25.23 6.96 -17.10
CA ALA A 330 -26.38 6.29 -17.70
C ALA A 330 -27.12 7.23 -18.68
N ALA A 331 -27.17 6.85 -19.96
CA ALA A 331 -28.14 7.37 -20.92
C ALA A 331 -28.53 6.26 -21.90
N GLY A 332 -29.65 5.57 -21.66
CA GLY A 332 -30.16 4.59 -22.61
C GLY A 332 -31.25 3.64 -22.12
N THR A 333 -32.48 4.13 -22.10
CA THR A 333 -33.75 3.40 -22.35
C THR A 333 -34.10 2.19 -21.50
N THR A 334 -35.10 2.41 -20.63
CA THR A 334 -36.14 1.46 -20.27
C THR A 334 -36.68 0.70 -21.49
N ALA A 335 -36.31 -0.57 -21.64
CA ALA A 335 -37.04 -1.52 -22.47
C ALA A 335 -37.16 -2.84 -21.68
N GLY A 336 -38.39 -3.20 -21.34
CA GLY A 336 -38.71 -4.30 -20.47
C GLY A 336 -38.21 -5.65 -21.00
N ALA A 337 -37.48 -6.37 -20.15
CA ALA A 337 -37.28 -7.80 -20.26
C ALA A 337 -37.88 -8.44 -19.00
N THR A 338 -39.04 -9.06 -19.16
CA THR A 338 -39.67 -9.92 -18.18
C THR A 338 -38.84 -11.19 -18.03
N THR A 339 -38.03 -11.28 -16.99
CA THR A 339 -37.49 -12.55 -16.49
C THR A 339 -37.79 -12.64 -15.00
N LYS A 340 -38.44 -13.73 -14.61
CA LYS A 340 -38.91 -14.03 -13.26
C LYS A 340 -37.77 -13.87 -12.25
N ALA A 341 -37.76 -12.73 -11.56
CA ALA A 341 -37.08 -12.60 -10.29
C ALA A 341 -37.81 -13.53 -9.30
N ALA A 342 -37.10 -14.53 -8.78
CA ALA A 342 -37.48 -15.07 -7.49
C ALA A 342 -37.48 -13.89 -6.51
N THR A 343 -38.63 -13.62 -5.93
CA THR A 343 -38.83 -12.60 -4.90
C THR A 343 -37.91 -12.90 -3.72
N MET A 344 -36.70 -12.33 -3.74
CA MET A 344 -35.94 -12.07 -2.53
C MET A 344 -36.71 -11.00 -1.79
N ALA A 345 -37.13 -11.33 -0.56
CA ALA A 345 -37.76 -10.37 0.34
C ALA A 345 -36.87 -9.12 0.43
N ALA A 346 -37.48 -7.94 0.48
CA ALA A 346 -36.78 -6.72 0.85
C ALA A 346 -36.06 -6.98 2.18
N THR A 347 -34.75 -7.16 2.13
CA THR A 347 -33.90 -7.22 3.32
C THR A 347 -34.08 -5.89 4.03
N ALA A 348 -34.27 -5.95 5.35
CA ALA A 348 -34.26 -4.75 6.17
C ALA A 348 -32.96 -4.00 5.89
N ALA A 349 -33.04 -2.67 5.76
CA ALA A 349 -31.84 -1.85 5.69
C ALA A 349 -30.89 -2.18 6.84
N GLY A 350 -29.57 -2.12 6.59
CA GLY A 350 -28.58 -2.27 7.64
C GLY A 350 -28.84 -1.34 8.82
N ASP A 351 -28.31 -1.68 10.00
CA ASP A 351 -28.40 -0.79 11.15
C ASP A 351 -27.29 0.27 11.09
N PRO A 352 -27.61 1.58 10.99
CA PRO A 352 -26.60 2.65 10.96
C PRO A 352 -25.78 2.73 12.25
N ASN A 353 -26.22 2.12 13.35
CA ASN A 353 -25.54 2.17 14.65
C ASN A 353 -24.76 0.89 14.97
N SER A 354 -24.66 -0.04 14.02
CA SER A 354 -23.96 -1.30 14.20
C SER A 354 -22.74 -1.38 13.30
N THR A 355 -21.63 -1.89 13.84
CA THR A 355 -20.46 -2.27 13.05
C THR A 355 -20.73 -3.52 12.20
N VAL A 356 -21.76 -4.30 12.53
CA VAL A 356 -22.13 -5.52 11.82
C VAL A 356 -23.10 -5.22 10.69
N ASP A 357 -22.78 -5.68 9.49
CA ASP A 357 -23.69 -5.69 8.34
C ASP A 357 -24.75 -6.78 8.54
N ASN A 358 -25.90 -6.39 9.10
CA ASN A 358 -27.03 -7.30 9.35
C ASN A 358 -27.84 -7.60 8.08
N ASP A 359 -27.66 -6.78 7.04
CA ASP A 359 -28.24 -6.91 5.71
C ASP A 359 -27.35 -7.71 4.73
N ARG A 360 -26.19 -8.19 5.20
CA ARG A 360 -25.27 -9.01 4.41
C ARG A 360 -25.89 -10.31 3.92
N THR A 361 -25.40 -10.79 2.79
CA THR A 361 -25.72 -12.12 2.24
C THR A 361 -24.71 -13.20 2.64
N CYS A 362 -23.48 -12.79 2.99
CA CYS A 362 -22.41 -13.70 3.35
C CYS A 362 -22.53 -14.15 4.81
N SER A 363 -22.23 -15.43 5.06
CA SER A 363 -22.54 -16.08 6.35
C SER A 363 -21.87 -15.42 7.55
N GLN A 364 -20.60 -15.02 7.42
CA GLN A 364 -19.82 -14.45 8.53
C GLN A 364 -19.65 -12.94 8.38
N PRO A 365 -19.93 -12.14 9.41
CA PRO A 365 -19.73 -10.70 9.34
C PRO A 365 -18.24 -10.35 9.32
N ARG A 366 -17.87 -9.24 8.66
CA ARG A 366 -16.49 -8.71 8.71
C ARG A 366 -16.16 -8.08 10.07
N ASN A 367 -17.08 -7.27 10.58
CA ASN A 367 -16.86 -6.33 11.68
C ASN A 367 -17.71 -6.65 12.92
N ASP A 368 -17.76 -7.93 13.30
CA ASP A 368 -18.28 -8.35 14.62
C ASP A 368 -17.11 -8.41 15.63
N PRO A 369 -17.10 -7.57 16.68
CA PRO A 369 -16.00 -7.55 17.65
C PRO A 369 -15.83 -8.88 18.40
N LYS A 370 -16.85 -9.75 18.42
CA LYS A 370 -16.79 -11.06 19.08
C LYS A 370 -16.28 -12.18 18.16
N GLN A 371 -15.89 -11.87 16.92
CA GLN A 371 -15.43 -12.84 15.93
C GLN A 371 -14.28 -12.25 15.12
N GLN A 372 -13.09 -12.83 15.22
CA GLN A 372 -11.92 -12.35 14.50
C GLN A 372 -11.11 -13.49 13.89
N ALA A 373 -10.69 -13.33 12.64
CA ALA A 373 -9.87 -14.31 11.95
C ALA A 373 -8.40 -14.21 12.41
N TYR A 374 -7.79 -15.33 12.79
CA TYR A 374 -6.38 -15.37 13.17
C TYR A 374 -5.47 -15.37 11.95
N GLN A 375 -4.48 -14.45 11.93
CA GLN A 375 -3.48 -14.41 10.87
C GLN A 375 -2.30 -15.35 11.21
N PRO A 376 -2.12 -16.46 10.48
CA PRO A 376 -1.04 -17.41 10.75
C PRO A 376 0.32 -16.89 10.31
N THR A 377 1.38 -17.44 10.90
CA THR A 377 2.74 -17.33 10.37
C THR A 377 2.89 -18.19 9.10
N PRO A 378 3.83 -17.86 8.20
CA PRO A 378 4.09 -18.71 7.02
C PRO A 378 4.40 -20.17 7.38
N ASN A 379 5.17 -20.38 8.46
CA ASN A 379 5.47 -21.72 8.98
C ASN A 379 4.21 -22.47 9.46
N GLN A 380 3.25 -21.77 10.09
CA GLN A 380 1.96 -22.36 10.48
C GLN A 380 1.17 -22.82 9.25
N VAL A 381 1.18 -22.04 8.15
CA VAL A 381 0.52 -22.42 6.90
C VAL A 381 1.20 -23.63 6.26
N GLU A 382 2.53 -23.65 6.14
CA GLU A 382 3.27 -24.79 5.60
C GLU A 382 3.04 -26.06 6.45
N TRP A 383 3.06 -25.94 7.77
CA TRP A 383 2.69 -27.03 8.67
C TRP A 383 1.27 -27.53 8.42
N ALA A 384 0.28 -26.63 8.33
CA ALA A 384 -1.10 -27.01 8.14
C ALA A 384 -1.32 -27.71 6.79
N VAL A 385 -0.68 -27.23 5.71
CA VAL A 385 -0.70 -27.90 4.40
C VAL A 385 -0.07 -29.29 4.48
N ASP A 386 1.14 -29.41 5.04
CA ASP A 386 1.83 -30.68 5.22
C ASP A 386 0.96 -31.69 6.00
N MET A 387 0.19 -31.24 6.99
CA MET A 387 -0.73 -32.07 7.76
C MET A 387 -2.02 -32.40 6.99
N ALA A 388 -2.59 -31.42 6.26
CA ALA A 388 -3.86 -31.55 5.53
C ALA A 388 -3.77 -32.59 4.40
N ILE A 389 -2.71 -32.54 3.58
CA ILE A 389 -2.49 -33.48 2.47
C ILE A 389 -2.29 -34.94 2.92
N ARG A 390 -2.03 -35.16 4.22
CA ARG A 390 -1.94 -36.47 4.87
C ARG A 390 -3.21 -36.86 5.62
N GLY A 391 -4.29 -36.08 5.51
CA GLY A 391 -5.53 -36.29 6.26
C GLY A 391 -5.35 -36.19 7.78
N SER A 392 -4.28 -35.55 8.25
CA SER A 392 -3.85 -35.61 9.66
C SER A 392 -4.09 -34.30 10.42
N LEU A 393 -4.63 -33.27 9.77
CA LEU A 393 -5.00 -32.00 10.39
C LEU A 393 -6.27 -32.17 11.24
N THR A 394 -6.11 -32.85 12.38
CA THR A 394 -7.17 -33.25 13.31
C THR A 394 -7.02 -32.56 14.65
N SER A 395 -8.06 -32.60 15.49
CA SER A 395 -8.03 -32.01 16.83
C SER A 395 -6.93 -32.54 17.76
N THR A 396 -6.31 -33.69 17.44
CA THR A 396 -5.15 -34.23 18.16
C THR A 396 -3.88 -33.42 17.92
N TYR A 397 -3.74 -32.81 16.74
CA TYR A 397 -2.57 -32.03 16.35
C TYR A 397 -2.83 -30.52 16.38
N VAL A 398 -4.07 -30.10 16.09
CA VAL A 398 -4.50 -28.70 16.18
C VAL A 398 -4.64 -28.29 17.64
N ARG A 399 -4.04 -27.17 18.02
CA ARG A 399 -4.15 -26.61 19.36
C ARG A 399 -5.58 -26.14 19.61
N GLN A 400 -6.12 -26.47 20.77
CA GLN A 400 -7.48 -26.10 21.16
C GLN A 400 -7.42 -24.94 22.17
N GLY A 401 -8.51 -24.19 22.33
CA GLY A 401 -8.53 -23.02 23.22
C GLY A 401 -8.13 -21.72 22.52
N GLY A 402 -7.68 -20.72 23.30
CA GLY A 402 -7.26 -19.41 22.79
C GLY A 402 -8.36 -18.73 21.98
N TRP A 403 -7.97 -18.10 20.87
CA TRP A 403 -8.88 -17.42 19.93
C TRP A 403 -10.00 -18.35 19.42
N ARG A 404 -9.78 -19.66 19.24
CA ARG A 404 -10.84 -20.60 18.81
C ARG A 404 -11.96 -20.72 19.85
N SER A 405 -11.62 -20.67 21.14
CA SER A 405 -12.63 -20.62 22.20
C SER A 405 -13.30 -19.26 22.29
N ALA A 406 -12.53 -18.17 22.09
CA ALA A 406 -13.03 -16.80 22.11
C ALA A 406 -14.06 -16.56 21.01
N ASP A 407 -13.79 -17.02 19.79
CA ASP A 407 -14.73 -17.00 18.67
C ASP A 407 -15.91 -17.95 18.84
N GLY A 408 -15.87 -18.87 19.82
CA GLY A 408 -16.91 -19.87 20.02
C GLY A 408 -16.88 -21.02 19.00
N LEU A 409 -15.74 -21.29 18.37
CA LEU A 409 -15.53 -22.49 17.54
C LEU A 409 -15.48 -23.78 18.37
N GLY A 410 -15.10 -23.67 19.64
CA GLY A 410 -14.97 -24.83 20.53
C GLY A 410 -13.79 -25.72 20.15
N THR A 411 -14.02 -27.04 20.09
CA THR A 411 -12.99 -27.98 19.60
C THR A 411 -13.03 -28.06 18.09
N VAL A 412 -11.96 -27.61 17.44
CA VAL A 412 -11.82 -27.63 15.99
C VAL A 412 -11.12 -28.91 15.55
N ASN A 413 -11.76 -29.65 14.65
CA ASN A 413 -11.24 -30.85 14.02
C ASN A 413 -11.32 -30.70 12.49
N PRO A 414 -10.35 -30.04 11.84
CA PRO A 414 -10.44 -29.65 10.44
C PRO A 414 -10.76 -30.81 9.49
N GLN A 415 -10.00 -31.91 9.52
CA GLN A 415 -10.29 -33.09 8.69
C GLN A 415 -11.51 -33.90 9.15
N GLY A 416 -12.04 -33.63 10.34
CA GLY A 416 -13.36 -34.14 10.74
C GLY A 416 -14.51 -33.33 10.12
N MET A 417 -14.31 -32.02 9.93
CA MET A 417 -15.27 -31.11 9.31
C MET A 417 -15.21 -31.16 7.79
N PHE A 418 -14.01 -31.30 7.22
CA PHE A 418 -13.72 -31.29 5.79
C PHE A 418 -12.85 -32.52 5.45
N PRO A 419 -13.46 -33.71 5.35
CA PRO A 419 -12.71 -34.95 5.13
C PRO A 419 -11.96 -34.92 3.81
N LEU A 420 -10.68 -35.30 3.82
CA LEU A 420 -9.90 -35.42 2.58
C LEU A 420 -10.36 -36.64 1.77
N PRO A 421 -10.90 -36.45 0.55
CA PRO A 421 -11.31 -37.55 -0.30
C PRO A 421 -10.11 -38.38 -0.76
N ALA A 422 -10.33 -39.68 -0.98
CA ALA A 422 -9.37 -40.48 -1.72
C ALA A 422 -9.33 -40.03 -3.19
N LEU A 423 -8.15 -40.02 -3.80
CA LEU A 423 -7.98 -39.65 -5.19
C LEU A 423 -8.36 -40.83 -6.11
N ASN A 424 -9.27 -40.59 -7.04
CA ASN A 424 -9.65 -41.53 -8.10
C ASN A 424 -8.47 -41.77 -9.05
N GLY A 425 -8.39 -42.99 -9.60
CA GLY A 425 -7.35 -43.37 -10.57
C GLY A 425 -5.99 -43.77 -9.96
N THR A 426 -5.82 -43.67 -8.64
CA THR A 426 -4.57 -43.99 -7.92
C THR A 426 -4.80 -44.90 -6.70
N SER A 427 -3.75 -45.57 -6.24
CA SER A 427 -3.75 -46.35 -5.00
C SER A 427 -2.90 -45.64 -3.93
N GLY A 428 -3.53 -44.79 -3.12
CA GLY A 428 -2.86 -44.09 -2.01
C GLY A 428 -2.12 -42.81 -2.41
N GLY A 429 -2.40 -42.25 -3.59
CA GLY A 429 -1.90 -40.93 -3.98
C GLY A 429 -2.49 -39.79 -3.14
N ARG A 430 -1.81 -38.64 -3.13
CA ARG A 430 -2.23 -37.43 -2.43
C ARG A 430 -1.76 -36.17 -3.17
N ILE A 431 -2.30 -35.02 -2.79
CA ILE A 431 -1.84 -33.71 -3.25
C ILE A 431 -0.38 -33.49 -2.82
N PRO A 432 0.53 -33.07 -3.72
CA PRO A 432 1.85 -32.55 -3.34
C PRO A 432 1.69 -31.26 -2.55
N ALA A 433 2.42 -31.10 -1.44
CA ALA A 433 2.35 -29.90 -0.59
C ALA A 433 2.45 -28.60 -1.39
N GLN A 434 3.36 -28.54 -2.36
CA GLN A 434 3.59 -27.35 -3.19
C GLN A 434 2.45 -26.99 -4.14
N VAL A 435 1.58 -27.94 -4.49
CA VAL A 435 0.39 -27.61 -5.28
C VAL A 435 -0.62 -26.87 -4.39
N LEU A 436 -0.88 -27.37 -3.18
CA LEU A 436 -1.78 -26.70 -2.24
C LEU A 436 -1.20 -25.38 -1.69
N LEU A 437 0.12 -25.33 -1.43
CA LEU A 437 0.83 -24.09 -1.08
C LEU A 437 0.75 -23.06 -2.21
N GLY A 438 0.85 -23.51 -3.48
CA GLY A 438 0.67 -22.66 -4.64
C GLY A 438 -0.76 -22.10 -4.76
N VAL A 439 -1.78 -22.88 -4.37
CA VAL A 439 -3.18 -22.41 -4.29
C VAL A 439 -3.29 -21.30 -3.24
N VAL A 440 -2.92 -21.54 -1.98
CA VAL A 440 -3.06 -20.52 -0.92
C VAL A 440 -2.17 -19.28 -1.14
N ALA A 441 -1.04 -19.45 -1.84
CA ALA A 441 -0.23 -18.34 -2.33
C ALA A 441 -0.97 -17.52 -3.39
N GLN A 442 -1.61 -18.17 -4.35
CA GLN A 442 -2.34 -17.51 -5.43
C GLN A 442 -3.65 -16.85 -4.97
N GLU A 443 -4.35 -17.46 -4.02
CA GLU A 443 -5.66 -17.02 -3.53
C GLU A 443 -5.57 -15.80 -2.62
N SER A 444 -4.70 -15.81 -1.61
CA SER A 444 -4.69 -14.76 -0.58
C SER A 444 -3.31 -14.31 -0.10
N ASN A 445 -2.23 -14.76 -0.74
CA ASN A 445 -0.85 -14.61 -0.22
C ASN A 445 -0.66 -15.18 1.18
N MET A 446 -1.29 -16.33 1.46
CA MET A 446 -1.24 -16.98 2.77
C MET A 446 -1.89 -16.17 3.90
N TRP A 447 -2.76 -15.20 3.58
CA TRP A 447 -3.55 -14.47 4.55
C TRP A 447 -4.86 -15.17 4.89
N GLN A 448 -5.20 -15.21 6.17
CA GLN A 448 -6.49 -15.70 6.68
C GLN A 448 -7.35 -14.55 7.23
N ALA A 449 -6.70 -13.50 7.74
CA ALA A 449 -7.35 -12.33 8.29
C ALA A 449 -7.24 -11.17 7.29
N GLU A 450 -8.16 -10.20 7.37
CA GLU A 450 -8.10 -9.02 6.51
C GLU A 450 -6.81 -8.22 6.75
N GLY A 451 -6.33 -7.56 5.68
CA GLY A 451 -5.04 -6.86 5.69
C GLY A 451 -4.97 -5.80 6.80
N GLY A 452 -3.84 -5.74 7.50
CA GLY A 452 -3.63 -4.89 8.69
C GLY A 452 -3.08 -5.68 9.88
N ALA A 453 -3.50 -6.94 10.04
CA ALA A 453 -2.97 -7.83 11.07
C ALA A 453 -1.58 -8.38 10.74
N LEU A 454 -0.72 -8.39 11.76
CA LEU A 454 0.55 -9.10 11.76
C LEU A 454 0.31 -10.60 12.04
N PRO A 455 1.19 -11.51 11.57
CA PRO A 455 1.12 -12.90 12.02
C PRO A 455 1.17 -12.99 13.55
N GLY A 456 0.16 -13.61 14.15
CA GLY A 456 -0.08 -13.63 15.59
C GLY A 456 -1.26 -12.80 16.08
N GLN A 457 -1.66 -11.76 15.33
CA GLN A 457 -2.87 -10.97 15.58
C GLN A 457 -4.12 -11.65 14.98
N THR A 458 -5.29 -11.19 15.42
CA THR A 458 -6.55 -11.45 14.76
C THR A 458 -7.07 -10.17 14.09
N SER A 459 -7.94 -10.30 13.08
CA SER A 459 -8.54 -9.17 12.35
C SER A 459 -9.98 -9.47 11.93
N SER A 460 -10.63 -8.52 11.24
CA SER A 460 -11.81 -8.77 10.44
C SER A 460 -11.64 -10.02 9.55
N THR A 461 -12.73 -10.75 9.30
CA THR A 461 -12.68 -11.93 8.42
C THR A 461 -12.14 -11.54 7.05
N LEU A 462 -11.17 -12.27 6.50
CA LEU A 462 -10.72 -12.05 5.13
C LEU A 462 -11.83 -12.46 4.16
N ALA A 463 -12.67 -11.50 3.80
CA ALA A 463 -13.58 -11.56 2.69
C ALA A 463 -13.25 -10.39 1.79
N SER A 464 -12.94 -10.63 0.52
CA SER A 464 -12.66 -9.56 -0.44
C SER A 464 -13.72 -8.47 -0.29
N THR A 465 -13.36 -7.23 0.06
CA THR A 465 -14.34 -6.14 0.28
C THR A 465 -15.28 -6.01 -0.91
N ASN A 466 -14.72 -6.10 -2.12
CA ASN A 466 -15.47 -6.11 -3.36
C ASN A 466 -16.41 -7.32 -3.52
N GLY A 467 -15.99 -8.49 -3.05
CA GLY A 467 -16.81 -9.71 -3.06
C GLY A 467 -17.84 -9.76 -1.94
N PHE A 468 -17.56 -9.20 -0.76
CA PHE A 468 -18.43 -9.22 0.41
C PHE A 468 -19.62 -8.28 0.23
N TYR A 469 -19.37 -7.03 -0.16
CA TYR A 469 -20.43 -6.05 -0.38
C TYR A 469 -21.09 -6.21 -1.75
N GLY A 470 -20.33 -6.69 -2.75
CA GLY A 470 -20.75 -6.67 -4.14
C GLY A 470 -20.85 -5.25 -4.67
N HIS A 471 -20.45 -5.02 -5.92
CA HIS A 471 -20.49 -3.67 -6.51
C HIS A 471 -21.08 -3.71 -7.92
N PRO A 472 -21.69 -2.61 -8.39
CA PRO A 472 -22.18 -2.51 -9.76
C PRO A 472 -21.04 -2.69 -10.77
N ASN A 473 -21.22 -3.59 -11.75
CA ASN A 473 -20.26 -3.80 -12.85
C ASN A 473 -20.09 -2.57 -13.78
N SER A 474 -20.93 -1.54 -13.63
CA SER A 474 -20.94 -0.34 -14.47
C SER A 474 -21.55 0.83 -13.67
N PRO A 475 -20.79 1.42 -12.72
CA PRO A 475 -21.25 2.56 -11.92
C PRO A 475 -21.55 3.78 -12.82
N ALA A 476 -22.56 4.60 -12.48
CA ALA A 476 -22.91 5.78 -13.26
C ALA A 476 -22.16 7.06 -12.78
N THR A 477 -21.75 7.09 -11.51
CA THR A 477 -20.82 8.05 -10.90
C THR A 477 -19.77 7.33 -10.02
N PRO A 478 -18.62 7.89 -9.59
CA PRO A 478 -17.64 7.06 -8.90
C PRO A 478 -18.01 6.68 -7.49
N ALA A 479 -18.85 7.52 -6.87
CA ALA A 479 -19.56 7.13 -5.67
C ALA A 479 -20.35 5.84 -5.92
N ASP A 480 -20.88 5.63 -7.13
CA ASP A 480 -21.66 4.44 -7.46
C ASP A 480 -20.85 3.14 -7.46
N HIS A 481 -19.51 3.20 -7.52
CA HIS A 481 -18.68 2.00 -7.38
C HIS A 481 -18.66 1.50 -5.95
N TRP A 482 -18.82 2.41 -5.00
CA TRP A 482 -18.84 2.13 -3.57
C TRP A 482 -20.18 1.64 -3.07
N LEU A 483 -21.22 1.88 -3.86
CA LEU A 483 -22.53 1.36 -3.59
C LEU A 483 -22.45 -0.14 -3.41
N ILE A 484 -22.95 -0.54 -2.26
CA ILE A 484 -23.14 -1.93 -1.92
C ILE A 484 -24.22 -2.48 -2.85
N ASP A 485 -23.93 -3.59 -3.54
CA ASP A 485 -24.90 -4.36 -4.33
C ASP A 485 -24.87 -5.80 -3.83
N TRP A 486 -25.70 -6.05 -2.81
CA TRP A 486 -25.87 -7.37 -2.19
C TRP A 486 -26.28 -8.48 -3.18
N THR A 487 -26.74 -8.15 -4.40
CA THR A 487 -27.03 -9.15 -5.44
C THR A 487 -25.79 -9.67 -6.16
N LYS A 488 -24.63 -9.02 -5.96
CA LYS A 488 -23.35 -9.31 -6.61
C LYS A 488 -22.30 -9.89 -5.66
N THR A 489 -22.69 -10.22 -4.43
CA THR A 489 -21.78 -10.81 -3.45
C THR A 489 -21.26 -12.18 -3.85
N ASP A 490 -19.97 -12.39 -3.62
CA ASP A 490 -19.19 -13.58 -3.93
C ASP A 490 -18.76 -14.36 -2.68
N CYS A 491 -18.93 -13.83 -1.46
CA CYS A 491 -18.76 -14.54 -0.18
C CYS A 491 -17.55 -15.49 -0.02
N GLY A 492 -16.43 -15.19 -0.68
CA GLY A 492 -15.17 -15.93 -0.52
C GLY A 492 -14.47 -15.59 0.79
N TYR A 493 -14.05 -16.59 1.56
CA TYR A 493 -13.42 -16.41 2.87
C TYR A 493 -12.04 -17.08 3.00
N GLY A 494 -11.13 -16.38 3.70
CA GLY A 494 -9.90 -16.92 4.27
C GLY A 494 -8.83 -17.34 3.26
N ILE A 495 -7.89 -18.16 3.73
CA ILE A 495 -6.61 -18.42 3.06
C ILE A 495 -6.69 -19.19 1.72
N GLY A 496 -7.73 -19.98 1.52
CA GLY A 496 -8.07 -20.64 0.26
C GLY A 496 -9.19 -19.95 -0.52
N GLN A 497 -9.69 -18.80 -0.05
CA GLN A 497 -10.81 -18.05 -0.63
C GLN A 497 -12.05 -18.92 -0.93
N GLN A 498 -12.43 -19.78 0.03
CA GLN A 498 -13.58 -20.69 -0.12
C GLN A 498 -14.89 -19.90 -0.27
N THR A 499 -15.61 -20.17 -1.35
CA THR A 499 -16.85 -19.45 -1.74
C THR A 499 -18.09 -20.34 -1.66
N ASP A 500 -18.01 -21.57 -2.17
CA ASP A 500 -19.15 -22.48 -2.23
C ASP A 500 -19.69 -22.78 -0.82
N GLY A 501 -21.01 -22.69 -0.67
CA GLY A 501 -21.73 -22.87 0.57
C GLY A 501 -21.51 -21.82 1.66
N MET A 502 -20.83 -20.70 1.38
CA MET A 502 -20.59 -19.60 2.33
C MET A 502 -21.68 -18.51 2.32
N LYS A 503 -22.65 -18.59 1.41
CA LYS A 503 -23.79 -17.66 1.30
C LYS A 503 -24.99 -18.18 2.08
N SER A 504 -25.57 -17.33 2.93
CA SER A 504 -26.74 -17.71 3.73
C SER A 504 -28.00 -17.83 2.88
N GLY A 505 -28.79 -18.88 3.10
CA GLY A 505 -30.01 -19.18 2.35
C GLY A 505 -29.80 -19.72 0.94
N ALA A 506 -28.56 -20.02 0.54
CA ALA A 506 -28.25 -20.66 -0.74
C ALA A 506 -28.56 -22.17 -0.72
N VAL A 507 -28.73 -22.77 -1.89
CA VAL A 507 -29.08 -24.21 -2.00
C VAL A 507 -27.95 -25.12 -1.51
N ASP A 508 -26.73 -24.65 -1.66
CA ASP A 508 -25.47 -25.29 -1.29
C ASP A 508 -24.94 -24.83 0.07
N GLU A 509 -25.73 -24.10 0.87
CA GLU A 509 -25.33 -23.56 2.17
C GLU A 509 -24.73 -24.64 3.10
N LEU A 510 -23.49 -24.43 3.54
CA LEU A 510 -22.82 -25.28 4.51
C LEU A 510 -23.40 -25.06 5.92
N PRO A 511 -23.36 -26.07 6.80
CA PRO A 511 -23.61 -25.90 8.23
C PRO A 511 -22.91 -24.67 8.83
N ALA A 512 -23.63 -23.89 9.64
CA ALA A 512 -23.12 -22.65 10.22
C ALA A 512 -21.78 -22.80 10.97
N ALA A 513 -21.57 -23.94 11.63
CA ALA A 513 -20.29 -24.24 12.31
C ALA A 513 -19.12 -24.40 11.32
N GLN A 514 -19.35 -25.00 10.15
CA GLN A 514 -18.35 -25.11 9.09
C GLN A 514 -18.06 -23.75 8.46
N GLN A 515 -19.09 -22.97 8.14
CA GLN A 515 -18.93 -21.60 7.62
C GLN A 515 -18.08 -20.74 8.57
N LYS A 516 -18.39 -20.79 9.86
CA LYS A 516 -17.65 -20.04 10.87
C LYS A 516 -16.20 -20.52 11.00
N ALA A 517 -15.95 -21.83 10.96
CA ALA A 517 -14.60 -22.38 10.96
C ALA A 517 -13.80 -21.97 9.71
N ILE A 518 -14.41 -21.98 8.53
CA ILE A 518 -13.76 -21.54 7.28
C ILE A 518 -13.32 -20.08 7.35
N ALA A 519 -14.16 -19.20 7.90
CA ALA A 519 -13.88 -17.76 7.95
C ALA A 519 -12.85 -17.39 9.03
N LEU A 520 -12.85 -18.06 10.19
CA LEU A 520 -12.05 -17.65 11.35
C LEU A 520 -10.78 -18.49 11.54
N ASP A 521 -10.77 -19.75 11.06
CA ASP A 521 -9.69 -20.70 11.30
C ASP A 521 -8.91 -21.11 10.06
N TYR A 522 -7.64 -20.71 10.02
CA TYR A 522 -6.74 -21.05 8.91
C TYR A 522 -6.60 -22.56 8.71
N THR A 523 -6.65 -23.38 9.78
CA THR A 523 -6.51 -24.84 9.63
C THR A 523 -7.74 -25.48 8.97
N SER A 524 -8.93 -25.00 9.32
CA SER A 524 -10.21 -25.39 8.74
C SER A 524 -10.34 -24.91 7.30
N ASN A 525 -9.84 -23.71 7.01
CA ASN A 525 -9.83 -23.18 5.66
C ASN A 525 -8.86 -23.96 4.73
N ILE A 526 -7.64 -24.27 5.20
CA ILE A 526 -6.70 -25.14 4.46
C ILE A 526 -7.27 -26.55 4.25
N ALA A 527 -7.99 -27.08 5.24
CA ALA A 527 -8.66 -28.37 5.15
C ALA A 527 -9.72 -28.40 4.04
N VAL A 528 -10.60 -27.39 3.97
CA VAL A 528 -11.60 -27.31 2.88
C VAL A 528 -10.92 -27.06 1.53
N ALA A 529 -9.87 -26.25 1.45
CA ALA A 529 -9.11 -26.07 0.20
C ALA A 529 -8.50 -27.38 -0.30
N ALA A 530 -7.95 -28.21 0.60
CA ALA A 530 -7.45 -29.54 0.26
C ALA A 530 -8.56 -30.50 -0.19
N GLN A 531 -9.73 -30.44 0.47
CA GLN A 531 -10.91 -31.20 0.09
C GLN A 531 -11.36 -30.82 -1.32
N THR A 532 -11.61 -29.53 -1.57
CA THR A 532 -12.04 -28.99 -2.86
C THR A 532 -11.07 -29.38 -3.97
N LEU A 533 -9.76 -29.22 -3.78
CA LEU A 533 -8.77 -29.59 -4.79
C LEU A 533 -8.75 -31.10 -5.09
N SER A 534 -8.95 -31.95 -4.08
CA SER A 534 -9.09 -33.41 -4.27
C SER A 534 -10.39 -33.76 -5.01
N GLU A 535 -11.48 -33.06 -4.74
CA GLU A 535 -12.75 -33.19 -5.47
C GLU A 535 -12.56 -32.78 -6.94
N LYS A 536 -11.84 -31.69 -7.21
CA LYS A 536 -11.52 -31.25 -8.59
C LYS A 536 -10.65 -32.24 -9.35
N TRP A 537 -9.73 -32.93 -8.68
CA TRP A 537 -9.02 -34.09 -9.26
C TRP A 537 -10.00 -35.22 -9.60
N ASN A 538 -10.90 -35.55 -8.67
CA ASN A 538 -11.84 -36.66 -8.82
C ASN A 538 -12.89 -36.41 -9.91
N GLU A 539 -13.33 -35.17 -10.11
CA GLU A 539 -14.22 -34.76 -11.20
C GLU A 539 -13.62 -35.08 -12.58
N LEU A 540 -12.29 -35.01 -12.72
CA LEU A 540 -11.56 -35.35 -13.95
C LEU A 540 -11.32 -36.84 -14.13
N HIS A 541 -11.45 -37.63 -13.06
CA HIS A 541 -11.14 -39.06 -13.01
C HIS A 541 -12.41 -39.89 -12.79
N THR A 542 -13.20 -39.99 -13.86
CA THR A 542 -14.47 -40.72 -13.87
C THR A 542 -14.27 -42.24 -13.97
N THR A 543 -15.34 -43.00 -13.70
CA THR A 543 -15.34 -44.47 -13.90
C THR A 543 -15.33 -44.88 -15.37
N ASP A 544 -15.63 -43.97 -16.29
CA ASP A 544 -15.60 -44.20 -17.73
C ASP A 544 -14.29 -43.62 -18.32
N ALA A 545 -13.44 -44.49 -18.85
CA ALA A 545 -12.17 -44.08 -19.43
C ALA A 545 -12.32 -43.10 -20.62
N SER A 546 -13.49 -43.03 -21.26
CA SER A 546 -13.77 -42.09 -22.36
C SER A 546 -14.06 -40.66 -21.91
N THR A 547 -14.33 -40.46 -20.61
CA THR A 547 -14.62 -39.14 -20.02
C THR A 547 -13.61 -38.73 -18.95
N THR A 548 -12.51 -39.48 -18.80
CA THR A 548 -11.43 -39.19 -17.85
C THR A 548 -10.32 -38.39 -18.51
N ILE A 549 -9.93 -37.25 -17.93
CA ILE A 549 -8.86 -36.38 -18.44
C ILE A 549 -7.57 -36.67 -17.68
N LYS A 550 -6.57 -37.21 -18.40
CA LYS A 550 -5.26 -37.59 -17.83
C LYS A 550 -4.14 -36.70 -18.35
N LEU A 551 -3.24 -36.32 -17.45
CA LEU A 551 -2.06 -35.52 -17.79
C LEU A 551 -0.77 -36.30 -17.53
N ASN A 552 0.15 -36.26 -18.50
CA ASN A 552 1.45 -36.93 -18.49
C ASN A 552 1.36 -38.41 -18.05
N THR A 553 1.80 -38.75 -16.83
CA THR A 553 1.74 -40.11 -16.26
C THR A 553 0.53 -40.36 -15.38
N ASP A 554 -0.31 -39.35 -15.15
CA ASP A 554 -1.49 -39.41 -14.27
C ASP A 554 -1.16 -39.74 -12.81
N ASP A 555 0.11 -39.62 -12.42
CA ASP A 555 0.59 -39.86 -11.07
C ASP A 555 0.41 -38.56 -10.25
N PRO A 556 -0.43 -38.56 -9.19
CA PRO A 556 -0.66 -37.38 -8.38
C PRO A 556 0.59 -36.93 -7.61
N ALA A 557 1.66 -37.72 -7.51
CA ALA A 557 2.91 -37.29 -6.89
C ALA A 557 3.64 -36.18 -7.69
N ALA A 558 3.32 -36.02 -8.98
CA ALA A 558 3.93 -35.02 -9.85
C ALA A 558 3.06 -33.73 -9.93
N PRO A 559 3.58 -32.55 -9.57
CA PRO A 559 2.84 -31.28 -9.64
C PRO A 559 2.22 -31.00 -11.00
N GLU A 560 2.89 -31.31 -12.10
CA GLU A 560 2.41 -31.08 -13.46
C GLU A 560 1.10 -31.80 -13.78
N ASN A 561 0.82 -32.94 -13.12
CA ASN A 561 -0.40 -33.70 -13.34
C ASN A 561 -1.63 -33.04 -12.70
N TRP A 562 -1.43 -32.06 -11.81
CA TRP A 562 -2.50 -31.29 -11.18
C TRP A 562 -3.00 -30.12 -12.02
N LEU A 563 -2.37 -29.82 -13.17
CA LEU A 563 -2.70 -28.65 -13.99
C LEU A 563 -4.19 -28.59 -14.37
N ALA A 564 -4.78 -29.71 -14.79
CA ALA A 564 -6.20 -29.76 -15.13
C ALA A 564 -7.11 -29.60 -13.90
N ALA A 565 -6.71 -30.14 -12.74
CA ALA A 565 -7.47 -29.99 -11.50
C ALA A 565 -7.45 -28.54 -11.00
N LEU A 566 -6.32 -27.82 -11.18
CA LEU A 566 -6.20 -26.40 -10.88
C LEU A 566 -7.01 -25.53 -11.84
N TRP A 567 -7.06 -25.88 -13.13
CA TRP A 567 -7.95 -25.23 -14.11
C TRP A 567 -9.41 -25.38 -13.68
N ASN A 568 -9.82 -26.60 -13.29
CA ASN A 568 -11.14 -26.89 -12.74
C ASN A 568 -11.40 -26.12 -11.43
N TYR A 569 -10.41 -26.03 -10.54
CA TYR A 569 -10.52 -25.27 -9.28
C TYR A 569 -10.93 -23.82 -9.52
N ASN A 570 -10.35 -23.14 -10.52
CA ASN A 570 -10.66 -21.74 -10.78
C ASN A 570 -11.92 -21.51 -11.63
N SER A 571 -12.17 -22.33 -12.65
CA SER A 571 -13.23 -22.05 -13.65
C SER A 571 -14.34 -23.10 -13.72
N GLY A 572 -14.24 -24.17 -12.93
CA GLY A 572 -15.17 -25.29 -12.93
C GLY A 572 -14.96 -26.29 -14.07
N PHE A 573 -15.73 -27.37 -14.01
CA PHE A 573 -15.76 -28.44 -15.00
C PHE A 573 -17.20 -28.71 -15.42
N ASN A 574 -17.46 -28.68 -16.72
CA ASN A 574 -18.78 -29.08 -17.19
C ASN A 574 -18.83 -30.58 -17.42
N PHE A 575 -19.69 -31.26 -16.67
CA PHE A 575 -19.81 -32.70 -16.71
C PHE A 575 -20.42 -33.23 -18.01
N TYR A 576 -19.94 -34.40 -18.42
CA TYR A 576 -20.56 -35.17 -19.50
C TYR A 576 -21.94 -35.70 -19.08
N VAL A 577 -22.98 -35.46 -19.89
CA VAL A 577 -24.36 -35.89 -19.62
C VAL A 577 -24.85 -36.90 -20.68
N PRO A 578 -24.96 -38.20 -20.36
CA PRO A 578 -25.75 -39.15 -21.17
C PRO A 578 -27.25 -38.83 -21.02
N PRO A 579 -28.10 -38.76 -22.07
CA PRO A 579 -28.00 -39.30 -23.43
C PRO A 579 -27.72 -38.25 -24.52
N THR A 580 -27.08 -37.13 -24.18
CA THR A 580 -26.69 -36.08 -25.14
C THR A 580 -25.17 -36.01 -25.34
N PRO A 581 -24.51 -37.04 -25.94
CA PRO A 581 -23.07 -37.05 -26.21
C PRO A 581 -22.56 -35.88 -27.06
N SER A 582 -23.46 -35.14 -27.71
CA SER A 582 -23.14 -33.99 -28.56
C SER A 582 -23.09 -32.66 -27.81
N ALA A 583 -23.46 -32.62 -26.53
CA ALA A 583 -23.29 -31.43 -25.69
C ALA A 583 -21.83 -31.34 -25.24
N PRO A 584 -21.19 -30.16 -25.29
CA PRO A 584 -19.81 -30.01 -24.84
C PRO A 584 -19.67 -30.27 -23.36
N TRP A 585 -18.51 -30.77 -23.01
CA TRP A 585 -18.11 -31.05 -21.64
C TRP A 585 -16.61 -30.81 -21.56
N GLY A 586 -16.08 -30.66 -20.35
CA GLY A 586 -14.65 -30.41 -20.14
C GLY A 586 -14.34 -29.08 -19.45
N LEU A 587 -13.09 -28.64 -19.65
CA LEU A 587 -12.51 -27.45 -19.06
C LEU A 587 -12.75 -26.20 -19.94
N GLY A 588 -13.16 -25.09 -19.32
CA GLY A 588 -13.58 -23.84 -20.00
C GLY A 588 -12.44 -23.04 -20.64
N TRP A 589 -12.75 -22.16 -21.61
CA TRP A 589 -11.76 -21.48 -22.46
C TRP A 589 -10.87 -20.45 -21.76
N LEU A 590 -11.34 -19.76 -20.71
CA LEU A 590 -10.61 -18.66 -20.06
C LEU A 590 -9.18 -19.05 -19.69
N ASN A 591 -9.02 -20.16 -18.96
CA ASN A 591 -7.73 -20.68 -18.50
C ASN A 591 -7.00 -21.53 -19.56
N ASN A 592 -7.52 -21.65 -20.79
CA ASN A 592 -6.81 -22.40 -21.81
C ASN A 592 -5.47 -21.73 -22.13
N PRO A 593 -4.32 -22.44 -22.08
CA PRO A 593 -3.03 -21.87 -22.40
C PRO A 593 -2.94 -21.20 -23.79
N SER A 594 -3.77 -21.65 -24.75
CA SER A 594 -3.92 -21.09 -26.10
C SER A 594 -4.79 -19.82 -26.19
N ASN A 595 -5.42 -19.39 -25.09
CA ASN A 595 -6.24 -18.19 -25.08
C ASN A 595 -5.37 -16.95 -25.39
N PRO A 596 -5.69 -16.16 -26.44
CA PRO A 596 -4.94 -14.96 -26.81
C PRO A 596 -4.98 -13.81 -25.78
N LEU A 597 -5.72 -13.95 -24.68
CA LEU A 597 -5.59 -13.09 -23.50
C LEU A 597 -4.18 -13.14 -22.89
N TYR A 598 -3.49 -14.27 -23.00
CA TYR A 598 -2.15 -14.46 -22.48
C TYR A 598 -1.10 -14.37 -23.60
N PRO A 599 0.11 -13.85 -23.33
CA PRO A 599 1.18 -13.86 -24.32
C PRO A 599 1.45 -15.29 -24.81
N PRO A 600 1.45 -15.54 -26.13
CA PRO A 600 1.59 -16.89 -26.66
C PRO A 600 2.98 -17.48 -26.37
N ASP A 601 3.99 -16.64 -26.25
CA ASP A 601 5.39 -17.01 -26.08
C ASP A 601 5.89 -16.89 -24.63
N ARG A 602 4.98 -16.73 -23.66
CA ARG A 602 5.32 -16.66 -22.23
C ARG A 602 6.12 -17.89 -21.79
N HIS A 603 7.03 -17.72 -20.85
CA HIS A 603 7.72 -18.81 -20.14
C HIS A 603 6.88 -19.29 -18.94
N ALA A 604 7.37 -20.20 -18.08
CA ALA A 604 6.63 -20.62 -16.88
C ALA A 604 6.51 -19.48 -15.84
N PHE A 605 5.42 -19.35 -15.09
CA PHE A 605 5.34 -18.28 -14.09
C PHE A 605 6.51 -18.39 -13.07
N LEU A 606 7.23 -17.28 -12.82
CA LEU A 606 8.42 -17.21 -11.97
C LEU A 606 9.64 -18.01 -12.47
N ASP A 607 9.71 -18.36 -13.75
CA ASP A 607 10.83 -19.14 -14.29
C ASP A 607 12.19 -18.53 -13.93
N GLN A 608 13.16 -19.38 -13.60
CA GLN A 608 14.49 -18.96 -13.11
C GLN A 608 14.43 -18.00 -11.89
N ASN A 609 13.40 -18.13 -11.04
CA ASN A 609 13.19 -17.34 -9.83
C ASN A 609 13.04 -15.83 -10.08
N THR A 610 12.29 -15.47 -11.13
CA THR A 610 12.05 -14.06 -11.47
C THR A 610 10.66 -13.57 -11.03
N TYR A 611 10.59 -12.94 -9.86
CA TYR A 611 9.37 -12.25 -9.39
C TYR A 611 8.97 -11.02 -10.24
N ALA A 612 9.65 -10.76 -11.36
CA ALA A 612 9.12 -9.82 -12.36
C ALA A 612 7.78 -10.30 -12.90
N ASP A 613 7.59 -11.61 -12.98
CA ASP A 613 6.35 -12.20 -13.44
C ASP A 613 5.21 -11.94 -12.45
N ALA A 614 5.47 -11.94 -11.13
CA ALA A 614 4.49 -11.60 -10.09
C ALA A 614 4.01 -10.14 -10.15
N ALA A 615 4.75 -9.24 -10.80
CA ALA A 615 4.30 -7.88 -11.10
C ALA A 615 3.36 -7.81 -12.32
N HIS A 616 3.31 -8.89 -13.12
CA HIS A 616 2.46 -9.05 -14.30
C HIS A 616 1.67 -10.37 -14.30
N PRO A 617 0.94 -10.70 -13.22
CA PRO A 617 0.26 -11.99 -13.11
C PRO A 617 -0.86 -12.16 -14.16
N GLN A 618 -1.34 -11.06 -14.76
CA GLN A 618 -2.30 -11.08 -15.87
C GLN A 618 -1.79 -11.79 -17.13
N ASP A 619 -0.48 -12.04 -17.23
CA ASP A 619 0.13 -12.70 -18.40
C ASP A 619 0.04 -14.24 -18.33
N TRP A 620 -0.44 -14.82 -17.22
CA TRP A 620 -0.55 -16.26 -17.03
C TRP A 620 -1.96 -16.70 -16.61
N PRO A 621 -2.46 -17.86 -17.11
CA PRO A 621 -3.68 -18.48 -16.58
C PRO A 621 -3.47 -18.99 -15.16
N TYR A 622 -4.57 -19.25 -14.45
CA TYR A 622 -4.57 -19.55 -13.02
C TYR A 622 -3.66 -20.73 -12.65
N GLU A 623 -3.77 -21.84 -13.35
CA GLU A 623 -3.03 -23.07 -13.09
C GLU A 623 -1.51 -22.93 -13.34
N GLU A 624 -1.11 -22.11 -14.32
CA GLU A 624 0.32 -21.80 -14.53
C GLU A 624 0.88 -20.94 -13.39
N LYS A 625 0.08 -20.04 -12.80
CA LYS A 625 0.49 -19.24 -11.63
C LYS A 625 0.70 -20.12 -10.39
N VAL A 626 -0.26 -21.00 -10.08
CA VAL A 626 -0.17 -21.93 -8.95
C VAL A 626 1.06 -22.84 -9.06
N LEU A 627 1.31 -23.43 -10.23
CA LEU A 627 2.48 -24.28 -10.43
C LEU A 627 3.79 -23.50 -10.37
N GLY A 628 3.80 -22.23 -10.80
CA GLY A 628 4.94 -21.33 -10.62
C GLY A 628 5.26 -21.06 -9.16
N TRP A 629 4.25 -20.79 -8.33
CA TRP A 629 4.39 -20.67 -6.87
C TRP A 629 4.89 -21.97 -6.22
N GLY A 630 4.42 -23.12 -6.69
CA GLY A 630 4.94 -24.42 -6.25
C GLY A 630 6.42 -24.63 -6.59
N ALA A 631 6.88 -24.07 -7.73
CA ALA A 631 8.27 -24.15 -8.17
C ALA A 631 9.20 -23.13 -7.46
N TRP A 632 8.66 -21.97 -7.11
CA TRP A 632 9.35 -20.87 -6.44
C TRP A 632 8.42 -20.23 -5.41
N PRO A 633 8.74 -20.30 -4.10
CA PRO A 633 7.81 -19.89 -3.06
C PRO A 633 7.65 -18.37 -3.06
N MET A 634 6.56 -17.85 -2.52
CA MET A 634 6.44 -16.40 -2.31
C MET A 634 7.37 -15.89 -1.20
N ASP A 635 7.69 -14.61 -1.24
CA ASP A 635 8.38 -13.91 -0.16
C ASP A 635 7.33 -13.22 0.71
N THR A 636 7.29 -13.55 1.99
CA THR A 636 6.29 -13.03 2.94
C THR A 636 6.80 -11.78 3.67
N GLY A 637 8.04 -11.37 3.42
CA GLY A 637 8.69 -10.25 4.06
C GLY A 637 9.02 -10.44 5.53
N ARG A 638 8.64 -11.57 6.14
CA ARG A 638 8.82 -11.86 7.58
C ARG A 638 9.30 -13.29 7.77
N ALA A 639 10.07 -13.50 8.83
CA ALA A 639 10.60 -14.82 9.15
C ALA A 639 10.29 -15.17 10.61
N TYR A 640 9.89 -16.42 10.84
CA TYR A 640 9.46 -16.89 12.16
C TYR A 640 10.15 -18.20 12.51
N ALA A 641 10.39 -18.43 13.80
CA ALA A 641 10.75 -19.74 14.31
C ALA A 641 9.49 -20.59 14.55
N ASP A 642 9.66 -21.90 14.76
CA ASP A 642 8.56 -22.83 15.08
C ASP A 642 7.81 -22.47 16.38
N ASP A 643 8.43 -21.69 17.27
CA ASP A 643 7.78 -21.16 18.48
C ASP A 643 6.96 -19.88 18.23
N GLY A 644 6.92 -19.39 16.99
CA GLY A 644 6.20 -18.20 16.56
C GLY A 644 6.93 -16.89 16.79
N THR A 645 8.16 -16.91 17.31
CA THR A 645 8.98 -15.70 17.50
C THR A 645 9.53 -15.22 16.17
N SER A 646 9.29 -13.95 15.85
CA SER A 646 9.87 -13.32 14.66
C SER A 646 11.41 -13.27 14.75
N ASN A 647 12.09 -13.49 13.63
CA ASN A 647 13.55 -13.51 13.56
C ASN A 647 14.08 -12.95 12.22
N ASN A 648 15.39 -12.99 12.03
CA ASN A 648 16.07 -12.48 10.83
C ASN A 648 16.46 -13.58 9.81
N SER A 649 15.74 -14.70 9.79
CA SER A 649 15.99 -15.81 8.87
C SER A 649 15.33 -15.61 7.51
N ASN A 650 15.20 -16.68 6.71
CA ASN A 650 14.63 -16.60 5.36
C ASN A 650 13.14 -16.24 5.40
N THR A 651 12.73 -15.27 4.59
CA THR A 651 11.35 -14.78 4.47
C THR A 651 10.50 -15.53 3.43
N ALA A 652 11.07 -16.54 2.76
CA ALA A 652 10.31 -17.43 1.89
C ALA A 652 9.16 -18.07 2.68
N GLY A 653 7.96 -18.04 2.11
CA GLY A 653 6.76 -18.50 2.81
C GLY A 653 6.71 -20.00 3.07
N TYR A 654 7.41 -20.79 2.24
CA TYR A 654 7.48 -22.25 2.33
C TYR A 654 8.64 -22.82 1.49
N SER A 655 8.90 -24.12 1.60
CA SER A 655 9.90 -24.81 0.79
C SER A 655 9.39 -25.15 -0.62
N PRO A 656 10.16 -24.87 -1.70
CA PRO A 656 9.75 -25.18 -3.07
C PRO A 656 9.84 -26.67 -3.41
N ALA A 657 9.13 -27.04 -4.47
CA ALA A 657 9.29 -28.33 -5.14
C ALA A 657 10.64 -28.37 -5.84
N TRP A 658 11.11 -29.57 -6.17
CA TRP A 658 12.41 -29.75 -6.83
C TRP A 658 12.30 -30.59 -8.10
N TRP A 659 13.27 -30.38 -9.01
CA TRP A 659 13.38 -31.05 -10.31
C TRP A 659 14.84 -31.47 -10.51
N SER A 660 15.07 -32.45 -11.40
CA SER A 660 16.42 -32.92 -11.74
C SER A 660 17.27 -31.88 -12.45
N THR A 661 16.65 -31.00 -13.26
CA THR A 661 17.33 -29.93 -14.00
C THR A 661 16.48 -28.66 -14.03
N ASP A 662 17.11 -27.51 -14.26
CA ASP A 662 16.41 -26.24 -14.46
C ASP A 662 15.50 -26.30 -15.70
N ALA A 663 15.90 -27.02 -16.76
CA ALA A 663 15.08 -27.19 -17.95
C ALA A 663 13.78 -27.95 -17.66
N ASP A 664 13.84 -28.96 -16.78
CA ASP A 664 12.64 -29.67 -16.31
C ASP A 664 11.75 -28.75 -15.48
N ARG A 665 12.33 -27.91 -14.62
CA ARG A 665 11.56 -26.90 -13.87
C ARG A 665 10.88 -25.89 -14.78
N SER A 666 11.59 -25.34 -15.78
CA SER A 666 11.04 -24.38 -16.75
C SER A 666 9.92 -24.96 -17.63
N THR A 667 9.80 -26.28 -17.71
CA THR A 667 8.74 -26.99 -18.44
C THR A 667 7.62 -27.50 -17.53
N VAL A 668 7.53 -27.03 -16.28
CA VAL A 668 6.38 -27.28 -15.38
C VAL A 668 5.05 -26.87 -16.05
N LYS A 669 5.09 -25.85 -16.92
CA LYS A 669 3.98 -25.48 -17.78
C LYS A 669 4.01 -26.20 -19.15
N PRO A 670 2.85 -26.38 -19.81
CA PRO A 670 2.77 -26.97 -21.14
C PRO A 670 3.21 -25.99 -22.24
N GLY A 671 3.37 -26.52 -23.46
CA GLY A 671 3.51 -25.68 -24.66
C GLY A 671 2.17 -25.05 -25.05
N LEU A 672 2.20 -23.97 -25.85
CA LEU A 672 1.00 -23.24 -26.28
C LEU A 672 -0.09 -24.18 -26.82
N ASP A 673 0.30 -25.05 -27.75
CA ASP A 673 -0.61 -25.88 -28.54
C ASP A 673 -1.09 -27.15 -27.79
N THR A 674 -0.61 -27.40 -26.56
CA THR A 674 -0.85 -28.66 -25.85
C THR A 674 -2.34 -28.92 -25.56
N PHE A 675 -3.11 -27.87 -25.29
CA PHE A 675 -4.54 -27.94 -24.95
C PHE A 675 -5.45 -27.38 -26.07
N CYS A 676 -4.98 -27.43 -27.31
CA CYS A 676 -5.69 -26.89 -28.46
C CYS A 676 -5.68 -27.91 -29.60
N ALA A 677 -6.80 -28.58 -29.80
CA ALA A 677 -6.94 -29.61 -30.83
C ALA A 677 -8.33 -29.57 -31.48
N LEU A 678 -8.34 -29.53 -32.82
CA LEU A 678 -9.56 -29.49 -33.62
C LEU A 678 -10.57 -30.60 -33.30
N LEU A 679 -10.11 -31.81 -32.96
CA LEU A 679 -11.02 -32.94 -32.67
C LEU A 679 -11.43 -33.03 -31.20
N VAL A 680 -10.92 -32.15 -30.34
CA VAL A 680 -11.19 -32.15 -28.90
C VAL A 680 -12.01 -30.92 -28.52
N ASN A 681 -11.62 -29.75 -28.99
CA ASN A 681 -12.26 -28.49 -28.60
C ASN A 681 -12.33 -27.52 -29.79
N ASP A 682 -12.43 -28.04 -31.02
CA ASP A 682 -12.42 -27.27 -32.28
C ASP A 682 -11.36 -26.16 -32.35
N CYS A 683 -10.24 -26.36 -31.64
CA CYS A 683 -9.21 -25.35 -31.49
C CYS A 683 -8.08 -25.57 -32.50
N ASP A 684 -7.80 -24.54 -33.30
CA ASP A 684 -6.55 -24.39 -34.05
C ASP A 684 -5.72 -23.31 -33.36
N PRO A 685 -4.47 -23.58 -32.94
CA PRO A 685 -3.63 -22.56 -32.33
C PRO A 685 -3.41 -21.34 -33.26
N ALA A 686 -3.49 -21.52 -34.57
CA ALA A 686 -3.44 -20.43 -35.53
C ALA A 686 -4.78 -19.71 -35.72
N ASP A 687 -5.90 -20.38 -35.48
CA ASP A 687 -7.26 -19.84 -35.66
C ASP A 687 -8.16 -20.33 -34.50
N PRO A 688 -8.00 -19.75 -33.29
CA PRO A 688 -8.65 -20.27 -32.09
C PRO A 688 -10.19 -20.16 -32.20
N PRO A 689 -10.94 -20.99 -31.45
CA PRO A 689 -12.38 -21.14 -31.64
C PRO A 689 -13.11 -19.81 -31.54
N ARG A 690 -13.65 -19.37 -32.68
CA ARG A 690 -14.25 -18.06 -32.84
C ARG A 690 -15.39 -17.79 -31.84
N CYS A 691 -16.13 -18.82 -31.45
CA CYS A 691 -17.25 -18.72 -30.52
C CYS A 691 -16.81 -18.37 -29.08
N GLU A 692 -15.70 -18.94 -28.60
CA GLU A 692 -15.15 -18.72 -27.24
C GLU A 692 -14.30 -17.44 -27.15
N VAL A 693 -13.69 -17.06 -28.27
CA VAL A 693 -12.78 -15.91 -28.38
C VAL A 693 -13.59 -14.63 -28.62
N ASP A 694 -14.67 -14.70 -29.42
CA ASP A 694 -15.42 -13.51 -29.83
C ASP A 694 -16.74 -13.26 -29.07
N HIS A 695 -17.25 -14.25 -28.32
CA HIS A 695 -18.55 -14.21 -27.60
C HIS A 695 -19.76 -13.82 -28.49
N LEU A 696 -19.90 -14.37 -29.71
CA LEU A 696 -20.86 -13.86 -30.70
C LEU A 696 -22.22 -14.59 -30.80
N GLY A 697 -23.24 -14.03 -30.14
CA GLY A 697 -24.65 -14.19 -30.51
C GLY A 697 -25.31 -15.52 -30.13
N PRO A 698 -26.64 -15.68 -30.38
CA PRO A 698 -27.46 -16.79 -29.88
C PRO A 698 -27.16 -18.17 -30.52
N THR A 699 -26.13 -18.27 -31.37
CA THR A 699 -25.69 -19.49 -32.05
C THR A 699 -24.30 -19.95 -31.61
N CYS A 700 -23.68 -19.33 -30.60
CA CYS A 700 -22.41 -19.77 -29.97
C CYS A 700 -22.58 -21.02 -29.08
N ASP A 701 -23.51 -21.90 -29.45
CA ASP A 701 -23.78 -23.18 -28.78
C ASP A 701 -23.56 -24.24 -29.87
N PRO A 702 -22.53 -25.08 -29.77
CA PRO A 702 -22.02 -25.58 -28.49
C PRO A 702 -20.62 -25.02 -28.08
N PRO A 703 -20.39 -24.71 -26.77
CA PRO A 703 -19.09 -24.25 -26.26
C PRO A 703 -17.90 -25.19 -26.54
N HIS A 704 -16.68 -24.66 -26.66
CA HIS A 704 -15.49 -25.40 -27.09
C HIS A 704 -14.57 -25.77 -25.92
N TRP A 705 -15.07 -26.62 -25.03
CA TRP A 705 -14.37 -27.04 -23.82
C TRP A 705 -13.35 -28.16 -24.05
N TYR A 706 -12.23 -28.12 -23.32
CA TYR A 706 -11.16 -29.10 -23.47
C TYR A 706 -11.47 -30.41 -22.73
N HIS A 707 -11.41 -31.52 -23.45
CA HIS A 707 -11.84 -32.82 -22.92
C HIS A 707 -11.03 -34.03 -23.45
N ALA A 708 -9.75 -33.85 -23.79
CA ALA A 708 -8.92 -34.97 -24.24
C ALA A 708 -8.69 -35.98 -23.12
N THR A 709 -8.82 -37.27 -23.42
CA THR A 709 -8.64 -38.32 -22.40
C THR A 709 -7.19 -38.56 -22.00
N GLN A 710 -6.24 -38.06 -22.78
CA GLN A 710 -4.80 -38.13 -22.50
C GLN A 710 -4.09 -36.94 -23.12
N THR A 711 -3.33 -36.20 -22.31
CA THR A 711 -2.51 -35.07 -22.75
C THR A 711 -1.10 -35.23 -22.18
N THR A 712 -0.05 -35.14 -23.01
CA THR A 712 1.33 -35.37 -22.56
C THR A 712 2.28 -34.33 -23.15
N TRP A 713 3.04 -33.66 -22.28
CA TRP A 713 4.21 -32.86 -22.67
C TRP A 713 5.49 -33.29 -21.93
N LYS A 714 5.35 -33.95 -20.78
CA LYS A 714 6.44 -34.63 -20.08
C LYS A 714 6.28 -36.16 -20.15
N VAL A 715 6.98 -36.76 -21.10
CA VAL A 715 6.87 -38.20 -21.39
C VAL A 715 7.58 -39.12 -20.37
N ASN A 716 8.51 -38.59 -19.57
CA ASN A 716 9.27 -39.35 -18.57
C ASN A 716 9.21 -38.70 -17.18
N CYS A 717 7.98 -38.54 -16.64
CA CYS A 717 7.77 -37.88 -15.36
C CYS A 717 8.66 -38.35 -14.20
N PRO A 718 9.02 -39.64 -14.05
CA PRO A 718 9.91 -40.07 -12.97
C PRO A 718 11.25 -39.31 -12.89
N THR A 719 11.71 -38.71 -13.98
CA THR A 719 12.92 -37.88 -14.00
C THR A 719 12.68 -36.42 -14.38
N SER A 720 11.61 -36.12 -15.13
CA SER A 720 11.36 -34.78 -15.68
C SER A 720 10.25 -33.99 -14.96
N CYS A 721 9.38 -34.63 -14.18
CA CYS A 721 8.33 -33.95 -13.43
C CYS A 721 8.82 -33.52 -12.05
N GLY A 722 8.09 -32.61 -11.43
CA GLY A 722 8.45 -32.06 -10.13
C GLY A 722 8.27 -33.07 -9.01
N HIS A 723 8.99 -32.85 -7.93
CA HIS A 723 8.91 -33.67 -6.72
C HIS A 723 8.60 -32.79 -5.52
N GLU A 724 7.74 -33.33 -4.65
CA GLU A 724 7.38 -32.70 -3.40
C GLU A 724 8.59 -32.49 -2.48
N TYR A 725 8.53 -31.42 -1.70
CA TYR A 725 9.33 -31.23 -0.51
C TYR A 725 8.43 -31.10 0.72
N LEU A 726 8.64 -31.91 1.77
CA LEU A 726 7.97 -31.72 3.05
C LEU A 726 8.92 -31.11 4.06
N THR A 727 8.55 -29.97 4.61
CA THR A 727 9.26 -29.34 5.73
C THR A 727 8.98 -30.12 7.01
N TYR A 728 7.73 -30.44 7.28
CA TYR A 728 7.26 -31.18 8.46
C TYR A 728 7.03 -32.66 8.15
N LYS A 729 8.13 -33.37 7.88
CA LYS A 729 8.16 -34.80 7.50
C LYS A 729 7.49 -35.74 8.51
N THR A 730 7.57 -35.41 9.79
CA THR A 730 6.90 -36.15 10.88
C THR A 730 5.68 -35.39 11.37
N LEU A 731 4.58 -36.10 11.63
CA LEU A 731 3.38 -35.50 12.24
C LEU A 731 3.75 -34.86 13.58
N ARG A 732 3.30 -33.61 13.79
CA ARG A 732 3.57 -32.84 15.00
C ARG A 732 2.41 -31.88 15.26
N SER A 733 2.28 -31.47 16.51
CA SER A 733 1.30 -30.48 16.93
C SER A 733 1.54 -29.12 16.28
N GLU A 734 0.47 -28.32 16.22
CA GLU A 734 0.44 -26.95 15.72
C GLU A 734 1.58 -26.11 16.32
N LEU A 735 2.18 -25.27 15.46
CA LEU A 735 3.29 -24.40 15.83
C LEU A 735 2.84 -23.25 16.72
N GLY A 736 3.80 -22.58 17.37
CA GLY A 736 3.54 -21.43 18.23
C GLY A 736 2.91 -20.27 17.48
N ASN A 737 2.09 -19.48 18.20
CA ASN A 737 1.49 -18.26 17.64
C ASN A 737 2.55 -17.22 17.32
N GLY A 738 2.32 -16.49 16.23
CA GLY A 738 3.17 -15.37 15.85
C GLY A 738 3.28 -14.32 16.96
N ASN A 739 4.46 -13.72 17.09
CA ASN A 739 4.67 -12.53 17.92
C ASN A 739 5.76 -11.64 17.30
N ASN A 740 5.74 -10.35 17.66
CA ASN A 740 6.66 -9.34 17.13
C ASN A 740 8.09 -9.39 17.73
N GLY A 741 8.45 -10.44 18.50
CA GLY A 741 9.75 -10.57 19.16
C GLY A 741 9.96 -9.67 20.38
N SER A 742 9.08 -8.69 20.63
CA SER A 742 9.07 -7.84 21.83
C SER A 742 8.21 -8.41 22.96
N GLY A 743 7.49 -9.51 22.69
CA GLY A 743 6.72 -10.29 23.68
C GLY A 743 5.27 -9.84 23.88
N HIS A 744 4.85 -8.70 23.32
CA HIS A 744 3.51 -8.17 23.52
C HIS A 744 2.89 -7.67 22.21
N MET A 745 1.76 -8.26 21.82
CA MET A 745 0.87 -7.76 20.75
C MET A 745 -0.24 -6.83 21.30
N CYS A 746 -0.26 -6.65 22.63
CA CYS A 746 -1.25 -5.90 23.39
C CYS A 746 -0.62 -5.33 24.68
N ASN A 747 -1.19 -4.27 25.25
CA ASN A 747 -0.77 -3.72 26.53
C ASN A 747 -1.99 -3.33 27.38
N ASN A 748 -2.32 -4.13 28.39
CA ASN A 748 -3.48 -3.89 29.27
C ASN A 748 -3.13 -3.12 30.55
N SER A 749 -1.97 -2.46 30.60
CA SER A 749 -1.56 -1.66 31.75
C SER A 749 -2.43 -0.40 31.85
N VAL A 750 -3.06 -0.19 33.00
CA VAL A 750 -3.90 0.99 33.24
C VAL A 750 -3.13 2.07 34.00
N PRO A 751 -3.16 3.35 33.55
CA PRO A 751 -2.59 4.45 34.30
C PRO A 751 -3.17 4.54 35.72
N SER A 752 -2.31 4.73 36.72
CA SER A 752 -2.71 4.68 38.13
C SER A 752 -3.83 5.68 38.47
N GLY A 753 -4.95 5.16 38.97
CA GLY A 753 -6.12 5.95 39.36
C GLY A 753 -7.01 6.42 38.19
N ALA A 754 -6.79 5.92 36.97
CA ALA A 754 -7.62 6.26 35.83
C ALA A 754 -8.90 5.40 35.72
N LEU A 755 -9.95 6.03 35.22
CA LEU A 755 -11.16 5.39 34.72
C LEU A 755 -10.97 5.15 33.22
N VAL A 756 -10.97 3.90 32.79
CA VAL A 756 -10.75 3.54 31.38
C VAL A 756 -12.08 3.24 30.69
N VAL A 757 -12.24 3.75 29.47
CA VAL A 757 -13.28 3.38 28.53
C VAL A 757 -12.59 2.78 27.30
N ASP A 758 -12.82 1.51 27.09
CA ASP A 758 -12.38 0.72 25.95
C ASP A 758 -13.30 0.94 24.75
N ASN A 759 -12.84 0.63 23.55
CA ASN A 759 -13.63 0.67 22.32
C ASN A 759 -14.63 -0.49 22.18
N VAL A 760 -14.58 -1.49 23.04
CA VAL A 760 -15.53 -2.60 23.05
C VAL A 760 -16.07 -2.89 24.46
N PRO A 761 -17.28 -3.47 24.58
CA PRO A 761 -17.80 -3.89 25.87
C PRO A 761 -16.92 -4.96 26.55
N ASN A 762 -17.00 -5.06 27.88
CA ASN A 762 -16.21 -6.03 28.67
C ASN A 762 -16.49 -7.51 28.33
N ASP A 763 -17.61 -7.81 27.67
CA ASP A 763 -17.98 -9.18 27.27
C ASP A 763 -17.41 -9.59 25.91
N VAL A 764 -16.71 -8.69 25.20
CA VAL A 764 -15.91 -9.03 24.04
C VAL A 764 -14.66 -9.79 24.51
N PRO A 765 -14.47 -11.03 24.05
CA PRO A 765 -13.39 -11.88 24.53
C PRO A 765 -12.02 -11.38 24.05
N THR A 766 -10.96 -11.81 24.73
CA THR A 766 -9.58 -11.63 24.28
C THR A 766 -9.23 -12.76 23.31
N MET A 767 -8.77 -12.40 22.12
CA MET A 767 -8.34 -13.31 21.07
C MET A 767 -6.88 -13.75 21.25
N THR A 768 -6.03 -12.85 21.71
CA THR A 768 -4.59 -13.05 21.80
C THR A 768 -4.18 -13.62 23.16
N ASP A 769 -3.36 -14.68 23.13
CA ASP A 769 -2.82 -15.30 24.33
C ASP A 769 -1.99 -14.27 25.15
N GLY A 770 -2.24 -14.19 26.46
CA GLY A 770 -1.54 -13.26 27.35
C GLY A 770 -2.19 -11.88 27.49
N CYS A 771 -3.24 -11.57 26.73
CA CYS A 771 -3.90 -10.27 26.71
C CYS A 771 -5.13 -10.17 27.63
N SER A 772 -5.10 -10.82 28.80
CA SER A 772 -6.25 -10.87 29.73
C SER A 772 -6.74 -9.48 30.16
N LYS A 773 -8.06 -9.26 30.12
CA LYS A 773 -8.75 -8.05 30.63
C LYS A 773 -8.97 -8.06 32.14
N ALA A 774 -8.58 -9.11 32.86
CA ALA A 774 -8.97 -9.34 34.26
C ALA A 774 -8.53 -8.24 35.24
N ALA A 775 -7.53 -7.43 34.89
CA ALA A 775 -7.00 -6.37 35.74
C ALA A 775 -7.80 -5.05 35.69
N TRP A 776 -8.76 -4.91 34.78
CA TRP A 776 -9.49 -3.66 34.57
C TRP A 776 -10.94 -3.91 34.11
N SER A 777 -11.75 -2.85 34.05
CA SER A 777 -13.12 -2.91 33.53
C SER A 777 -13.55 -1.55 33.01
N ASN A 778 -14.37 -1.55 31.95
CA ASN A 778 -14.98 -0.35 31.39
C ASN A 778 -15.69 0.50 32.45
N LYS A 779 -15.38 1.80 32.48
CA LYS A 779 -16.04 2.84 33.29
C LYS A 779 -16.95 3.75 32.47
N GLY A 780 -17.26 3.31 31.26
CA GLY A 780 -18.05 4.04 30.29
C GLY A 780 -18.50 3.13 29.16
N SER A 781 -18.84 3.73 28.04
CA SER A 781 -19.22 3.06 26.81
C SER A 781 -18.53 3.71 25.62
N PHE A 782 -18.14 2.91 24.65
CA PHE A 782 -17.81 3.38 23.32
C PHE A 782 -18.96 3.11 22.36
N SER A 783 -19.16 4.01 21.42
CA SER A 783 -20.07 3.82 20.29
C SER A 783 -19.58 4.62 19.08
N PHE A 784 -19.76 4.06 17.89
CA PHE A 784 -19.74 4.86 16.67
C PHE A 784 -21.02 5.70 16.57
N GLY A 785 -20.90 6.89 15.99
CA GLY A 785 -22.05 7.63 15.48
C GLY A 785 -22.78 6.84 14.39
N ALA A 786 -24.00 7.25 14.06
CA ALA A 786 -24.72 6.65 12.96
C ALA A 786 -23.90 6.80 11.66
N PHE A 787 -23.62 5.69 10.98
CA PHE A 787 -23.01 5.74 9.65
C PHE A 787 -23.98 6.42 8.69
N ASP A 788 -23.48 7.37 7.90
CA ASP A 788 -24.29 8.04 6.89
C ASP A 788 -24.59 7.07 5.73
N ALA A 789 -25.84 7.05 5.31
CA ALA A 789 -26.30 6.17 4.27
C ALA A 789 -26.07 6.78 2.88
N ASP A 790 -25.80 5.93 1.89
CA ASP A 790 -25.83 6.29 0.48
C ASP A 790 -27.28 6.53 -0.01
N ALA A 791 -27.45 6.88 -1.30
CA ALA A 791 -28.76 7.13 -1.89
C ALA A 791 -29.66 5.88 -1.98
N GLN A 792 -29.11 4.67 -1.79
CA GLN A 792 -29.74 3.37 -1.80
C GLN A 792 -29.98 2.83 -0.37
N ASN A 793 -29.62 3.63 0.64
CA ASN A 793 -29.72 3.32 2.05
C ASN A 793 -28.79 2.18 2.52
N HIS A 794 -27.57 2.11 1.98
CA HIS A 794 -26.47 1.29 2.47
C HIS A 794 -25.38 2.15 3.14
N TYR A 795 -24.44 1.50 3.86
CA TYR A 795 -23.46 2.19 4.74
C TYR A 795 -22.02 1.91 4.29
N GLU A 796 -21.53 2.66 3.30
CA GLU A 796 -20.23 2.44 2.64
C GLU A 796 -19.04 2.49 3.61
N ALA A 797 -19.07 3.40 4.59
CA ALA A 797 -18.06 3.54 5.64
C ALA A 797 -17.76 2.24 6.41
N LYS A 798 -18.71 1.28 6.50
CA LYS A 798 -18.47 -0.03 7.12
C LYS A 798 -17.52 -0.91 6.31
N GLY A 799 -17.39 -0.64 5.01
CA GLY A 799 -16.38 -1.26 4.14
C GLY A 799 -14.96 -0.87 4.54
N ASP A 800 -14.78 0.38 4.95
CA ASP A 800 -13.51 1.00 5.35
C ASP A 800 -13.16 0.82 6.83
N LEU A 801 -14.13 0.40 7.65
CA LEU A 801 -13.92 0.08 9.04
C LEU A 801 -13.34 -1.33 9.18
N HIS A 802 -12.29 -1.46 9.97
CA HIS A 802 -11.60 -2.72 10.25
C HIS A 802 -11.33 -2.88 11.76
N GLN A 803 -11.12 -4.11 12.22
CA GLN A 803 -10.76 -4.42 13.61
C GLN A 803 -9.48 -5.26 13.68
N ILE A 804 -8.73 -5.12 14.78
CA ILE A 804 -7.54 -5.92 15.09
C ILE A 804 -7.60 -6.37 16.55
N GLY A 805 -7.25 -7.63 16.79
CA GLY A 805 -6.98 -8.17 18.13
C GLY A 805 -5.56 -7.81 18.55
N GLY A 806 -5.41 -6.66 19.23
CA GLY A 806 -4.15 -6.08 19.69
C GLY A 806 -4.40 -4.81 20.50
N GLY A 807 -3.39 -3.96 20.73
CA GLY A 807 -3.62 -2.69 21.43
C GLY A 807 -3.98 -2.85 22.91
N PHE A 808 -4.74 -1.90 23.46
CA PHE A 808 -5.34 -2.04 24.79
C PHE A 808 -6.61 -2.89 24.68
N GLY A 809 -6.83 -3.74 25.68
CA GLY A 809 -7.99 -4.62 25.71
C GLY A 809 -8.01 -5.67 24.59
N ASP A 810 -6.92 -5.88 23.86
CA ASP A 810 -6.87 -6.86 22.77
C ASP A 810 -7.93 -6.62 21.68
N HIS A 811 -8.25 -5.34 21.45
CA HIS A 811 -9.15 -4.91 20.40
C HIS A 811 -8.91 -3.44 20.05
N PHE A 812 -8.62 -3.12 18.78
CA PHE A 812 -8.76 -1.75 18.25
C PHE A 812 -9.50 -1.73 16.92
N TRP A 813 -10.22 -0.64 16.65
CA TRP A 813 -10.78 -0.36 15.32
C TRP A 813 -9.82 0.55 14.56
N TYR A 814 -9.78 0.47 13.24
CA TYR A 814 -9.12 1.48 12.40
C TYR A 814 -9.84 1.68 11.07
N ALA A 815 -9.58 2.81 10.43
CA ALA A 815 -10.04 3.15 9.09
C ALA A 815 -9.08 4.14 8.44
N HIS A 816 -9.17 4.29 7.11
CA HIS A 816 -8.35 5.26 6.40
C HIS A 816 -8.74 6.70 6.78
N THR A 817 -7.76 7.58 6.91
CA THR A 817 -8.00 9.01 7.10
C THR A 817 -8.47 9.68 5.82
N ARG A 818 -9.47 10.53 5.94
CA ARG A 818 -10.21 11.14 4.83
C ARG A 818 -10.38 12.64 5.03
N ASN A 819 -10.71 13.31 3.94
CA ASN A 819 -11.10 14.70 3.87
C ASN A 819 -12.27 14.84 2.88
N THR A 820 -12.72 16.08 2.62
CA THR A 820 -13.84 16.39 1.74
C THR A 820 -13.65 15.78 0.34
N ALA A 821 -12.42 15.72 -0.16
CA ALA A 821 -12.12 15.13 -1.48
C ALA A 821 -12.20 13.60 -1.52
N THR A 822 -12.24 12.93 -0.37
CA THR A 822 -12.18 11.48 -0.21
C THR A 822 -13.37 10.89 0.57
N GLY A 823 -14.46 11.66 0.71
CA GLY A 823 -15.76 11.18 1.19
C GLY A 823 -16.06 11.41 2.68
N SER A 824 -15.25 12.22 3.36
CA SER A 824 -15.48 12.65 4.75
C SER A 824 -15.46 14.17 4.81
N ASP A 825 -16.64 14.78 4.80
CA ASP A 825 -16.83 16.23 4.78
C ASP A 825 -16.79 16.77 6.21
N ASN A 826 -16.09 17.89 6.39
CA ASN A 826 -16.13 18.68 7.62
C ASN A 826 -16.53 20.11 7.25
N SER A 827 -17.61 20.63 7.84
CA SER A 827 -18.06 22.01 7.58
C SER A 827 -17.01 23.07 7.91
N ASN A 828 -16.01 22.73 8.72
CA ASN A 828 -14.91 23.58 9.17
C ASN A 828 -13.54 22.99 8.81
N GLU A 829 -13.35 22.51 7.57
CA GLU A 829 -12.20 21.73 7.08
C GLU A 829 -10.82 22.25 7.56
N TYR A 830 -10.66 23.57 7.71
CA TYR A 830 -9.40 24.21 8.13
C TYR A 830 -9.49 25.01 9.44
N ASP A 831 -10.65 25.06 10.09
CA ASP A 831 -10.84 25.72 11.38
C ASP A 831 -11.14 24.69 12.47
N LEU A 832 -10.08 23.97 12.83
CA LEU A 832 -10.09 22.95 13.88
C LEU A 832 -10.09 23.58 15.28
N SER A 833 -10.22 24.90 15.41
CA SER A 833 -10.54 25.52 16.70
C SER A 833 -12.01 25.29 17.10
N THR A 834 -12.84 24.86 16.15
CA THR A 834 -14.23 24.45 16.37
C THR A 834 -14.36 22.92 16.38
N THR A 835 -15.31 22.39 17.14
CA THR A 835 -15.61 20.95 17.11
C THR A 835 -15.91 20.52 15.68
N PRO A 836 -15.20 19.51 15.14
CA PRO A 836 -15.45 19.00 13.79
C PRO A 836 -16.88 18.49 13.65
N ASP A 837 -17.55 18.87 12.57
CA ASP A 837 -18.88 18.37 12.19
C ASP A 837 -18.73 17.45 10.98
N VAL A 838 -18.32 16.21 11.27
CA VAL A 838 -17.88 15.24 10.28
C VAL A 838 -19.06 14.39 9.79
N HIS A 839 -19.30 14.40 8.48
CA HIS A 839 -20.39 13.69 7.79
C HIS A 839 -19.95 13.22 6.40
N GLY A 840 -20.77 12.40 5.74
CA GLY A 840 -20.49 11.84 4.40
C GLY A 840 -20.44 10.32 4.39
N THR A 841 -20.55 9.70 3.21
CA THR A 841 -20.72 8.23 3.08
C THR A 841 -19.53 7.43 3.59
N MET A 842 -18.34 8.04 3.69
CA MET A 842 -17.13 7.43 4.23
C MET A 842 -16.74 7.98 5.61
N ALA A 843 -17.55 8.83 6.22
CA ALA A 843 -17.29 9.41 7.53
C ALA A 843 -17.52 8.39 8.65
N ILE A 844 -16.58 8.33 9.60
CA ILE A 844 -16.65 7.47 10.78
C ILE A 844 -16.25 8.29 11.99
N THR A 845 -17.10 8.34 13.01
CA THR A 845 -16.82 9.01 14.28
C THR A 845 -17.08 8.06 15.45
N GLY A 846 -16.05 7.76 16.23
CA GLY A 846 -16.12 6.98 17.47
C GLY A 846 -16.11 7.90 18.70
N THR A 847 -16.91 7.57 19.72
CA THR A 847 -17.00 8.35 20.96
C THR A 847 -16.90 7.47 22.19
N TRP A 848 -15.94 7.75 23.07
CA TRP A 848 -15.83 7.18 24.41
C TRP A 848 -16.54 8.09 25.40
N LYS A 849 -17.61 7.60 26.02
CA LYS A 849 -18.42 8.33 27.01
C LYS A 849 -18.25 7.75 28.41
N LEU A 850 -17.96 8.59 29.40
CA LEU A 850 -17.94 8.18 30.80
C LEU A 850 -19.35 7.90 31.32
N SER A 851 -19.50 6.81 32.06
CA SER A 851 -20.75 6.48 32.78
C SER A 851 -20.76 7.03 34.20
N GLN A 852 -19.57 7.24 34.77
CA GLN A 852 -19.36 7.81 36.09
C GLN A 852 -18.88 9.26 35.90
N PRO A 853 -19.73 10.26 36.15
CA PRO A 853 -19.33 11.64 35.94
C PRO A 853 -18.24 12.04 36.94
N ILE A 854 -17.27 12.81 36.45
CA ILE A 854 -16.16 13.37 37.22
C ILE A 854 -16.44 14.87 37.43
N ASP A 855 -16.22 15.38 38.63
CA ASP A 855 -16.20 16.82 38.90
C ASP A 855 -14.78 17.21 39.35
N GLY A 856 -14.11 18.03 38.54
CA GLY A 856 -12.77 18.55 38.80
C GLY A 856 -11.75 18.25 37.71
N TRP A 857 -10.51 18.64 37.98
CA TRP A 857 -9.40 18.51 37.04
C TRP A 857 -9.07 17.06 36.74
N THR A 858 -8.98 16.72 35.46
CA THR A 858 -8.81 15.36 34.97
C THR A 858 -7.84 15.35 33.81
N ARG A 859 -6.82 14.48 33.87
CA ARG A 859 -5.97 14.18 32.72
C ARG A 859 -6.69 13.20 31.80
N VAL A 860 -6.74 13.50 30.51
CA VAL A 860 -7.28 12.60 29.49
C VAL A 860 -6.12 12.02 28.71
N MET A 861 -6.09 10.70 28.56
CA MET A 861 -5.10 9.98 27.76
C MET A 861 -5.79 9.06 26.77
N VAL A 862 -5.18 8.85 25.62
CA VAL A 862 -5.61 7.90 24.58
C VAL A 862 -4.56 6.79 24.46
N HIS A 863 -5.01 5.57 24.24
CA HIS A 863 -4.11 4.47 23.91
C HIS A 863 -3.90 4.45 22.40
N LEU A 864 -2.64 4.43 21.97
CA LEU A 864 -2.27 4.29 20.56
C LEU A 864 -1.78 2.86 20.34
N PRO A 865 -2.26 2.16 19.30
CA PRO A 865 -1.80 0.81 18.97
C PRO A 865 -0.50 0.83 18.17
N ASP A 866 0.18 -0.33 18.12
CA ASP A 866 1.42 -0.53 17.36
C ASP A 866 1.23 -0.61 15.83
N THR A 867 -0.01 -0.76 15.37
CA THR A 867 -0.42 -1.00 13.99
C THR A 867 -1.74 -0.26 13.69
N GLY A 868 -2.03 0.01 12.41
CA GLY A 868 -3.29 0.67 11.98
C GLY A 868 -3.48 2.12 12.46
N SER A 869 -2.39 2.83 12.77
CA SER A 869 -2.41 4.23 13.20
C SER A 869 -1.19 5.00 12.65
N GLN A 870 -1.40 5.88 11.68
CA GLN A 870 -0.30 6.51 10.94
C GLN A 870 -0.49 7.98 10.57
N THR A 871 -1.70 8.54 10.64
CA THR A 871 -1.92 9.97 10.39
C THR A 871 -1.11 10.86 11.35
N GLN A 872 -0.70 12.02 10.85
CA GLN A 872 0.03 13.02 11.62
C GLN A 872 -0.92 14.00 12.33
N ASP A 873 -2.16 14.09 11.87
CA ASP A 873 -3.11 15.12 12.27
C ASP A 873 -4.45 14.53 12.76
N ALA A 874 -4.40 13.47 13.58
CA ALA A 874 -5.60 12.92 14.20
C ALA A 874 -6.26 13.95 15.13
N VAL A 875 -7.53 14.28 14.88
CA VAL A 875 -8.27 15.30 15.64
C VAL A 875 -9.12 14.64 16.73
N TYR A 876 -8.67 14.76 17.98
CA TYR A 876 -9.44 14.34 19.15
C TYR A 876 -10.23 15.51 19.72
N THR A 877 -11.51 15.32 20.01
CA THR A 877 -12.35 16.32 20.70
C THR A 877 -12.68 15.84 22.11
N VAL A 878 -12.32 16.64 23.12
CA VAL A 878 -12.63 16.39 24.53
C VAL A 878 -13.82 17.25 24.94
N ASP A 879 -14.91 16.61 25.38
CA ASP A 879 -16.04 17.26 26.05
C ASP A 879 -15.93 17.05 27.56
N PRO A 880 -15.58 18.09 28.34
CA PRO A 880 -15.43 18.00 29.79
C PRO A 880 -16.78 17.99 30.55
N GLY A 881 -17.92 18.15 29.86
CA GLY A 881 -19.24 18.18 30.48
C GLY A 881 -19.66 19.54 31.06
N ALA A 882 -18.85 20.58 30.85
CA ALA A 882 -19.24 21.98 30.99
C ALA A 882 -18.32 22.89 30.17
N GLY A 883 -18.87 23.94 29.55
CA GLY A 883 -18.11 24.83 28.67
C GLY A 883 -18.04 24.31 27.23
N ALA A 884 -17.09 24.83 26.46
CA ALA A 884 -16.86 24.40 25.08
C ALA A 884 -15.97 23.15 25.04
N SER A 885 -16.28 22.22 24.13
CA SER A 885 -15.38 21.12 23.79
C SER A 885 -14.05 21.65 23.26
N GLN A 886 -13.00 20.88 23.45
CA GLN A 886 -11.65 21.28 23.08
C GLN A 886 -11.01 20.24 22.18
N ASN A 887 -10.43 20.68 21.07
CA ASN A 887 -9.74 19.79 20.15
C ASN A 887 -8.25 19.66 20.50
N ARG A 888 -7.68 18.50 20.20
CA ARG A 888 -6.26 18.16 20.31
C ARG A 888 -5.85 17.43 19.05
N ILE A 889 -4.84 17.94 18.38
CA ILE A 889 -4.31 17.33 17.15
C ILE A 889 -3.04 16.60 17.52
N LEU A 890 -2.98 15.32 17.20
CA LEU A 890 -1.92 14.42 17.61
C LEU A 890 -1.36 13.66 16.42
N ASN A 891 -0.04 13.63 16.32
CA ASN A 891 0.66 12.67 15.49
C ASN A 891 0.57 11.30 16.16
N VAL A 892 -0.22 10.40 15.56
CA VAL A 892 -0.52 9.07 16.13
C VAL A 892 0.39 7.98 15.59
N HIS A 893 1.40 8.32 14.78
CA HIS A 893 2.36 7.39 14.20
C HIS A 893 3.44 6.94 15.21
N VAL A 894 3.03 6.33 16.32
CA VAL A 894 3.94 5.95 17.41
C VAL A 894 4.54 4.55 17.22
N LYS A 895 3.80 3.62 16.60
CA LYS A 895 4.16 2.19 16.44
C LYS A 895 4.52 1.47 17.74
N ASP A 896 3.77 1.78 18.79
CA ASP A 896 3.88 1.13 20.09
C ASP A 896 2.51 1.07 20.76
N ASN A 897 2.28 0.09 21.64
CA ASN A 897 1.06 -0.04 22.43
C ASN A 897 1.17 0.79 23.71
N THR A 898 0.83 2.09 23.64
CA THR A 898 1.17 3.07 24.68
C THR A 898 0.10 4.13 24.94
N TRP A 899 0.12 4.71 26.15
CA TRP A 899 -0.77 5.81 26.55
C TRP A 899 -0.14 7.17 26.27
N VAL A 900 -0.90 8.04 25.58
CA VAL A 900 -0.49 9.41 25.27
C VAL A 900 -1.50 10.41 25.85
N SER A 901 -1.01 11.46 26.51
CA SER A 901 -1.86 12.52 27.09
C SER A 901 -2.43 13.42 26.00
N LEU A 902 -3.74 13.71 26.06
CA LEU A 902 -4.39 14.83 25.35
C LEU A 902 -4.36 16.14 26.17
N GLY A 903 -3.95 16.05 27.44
CA GLY A 903 -3.84 17.15 28.38
C GLY A 903 -4.79 17.04 29.55
N VAL A 904 -4.85 18.12 30.34
CA VAL A 904 -5.67 18.23 31.55
C VAL A 904 -6.81 19.22 31.37
N PHE A 905 -8.02 18.82 31.77
CA PHE A 905 -9.25 19.59 31.58
C PHE A 905 -10.06 19.63 32.88
N ASN A 906 -10.86 20.68 33.06
CA ASN A 906 -11.76 20.80 34.20
C ASN A 906 -13.12 20.16 33.89
N PHE A 907 -13.31 18.92 34.33
CA PHE A 907 -14.55 18.18 34.09
C PHE A 907 -15.65 18.65 35.03
N SER A 908 -16.89 18.64 34.54
CA SER A 908 -18.07 18.90 35.36
C SER A 908 -19.24 18.01 34.93
N SER A 909 -20.02 17.57 35.91
CA SER A 909 -21.22 16.77 35.71
C SER A 909 -22.42 17.58 35.22
N ALA A 910 -22.30 18.90 35.06
CA ALA A 910 -23.40 19.82 34.82
C ALA A 910 -24.15 19.59 33.49
N SER A 911 -23.48 19.21 32.38
CA SER A 911 -24.13 18.93 31.09
C SER A 911 -24.57 17.47 30.92
N GLY A 912 -24.05 16.55 31.75
CA GLY A 912 -24.32 15.10 31.67
C GLY A 912 -23.59 14.34 30.56
N THR A 913 -22.78 15.01 29.73
CA THR A 913 -21.97 14.36 28.68
C THR A 913 -20.50 14.65 28.92
N GLN A 914 -19.74 13.61 29.27
CA GLN A 914 -18.28 13.67 29.42
C GLN A 914 -17.69 12.62 28.50
N SER A 915 -16.94 13.07 27.49
CA SER A 915 -16.54 12.19 26.41
C SER A 915 -15.29 12.64 25.69
N VAL A 916 -14.70 11.71 24.95
CA VAL A 916 -13.71 11.97 23.92
C VAL A 916 -14.26 11.41 22.62
N SER A 917 -14.15 12.14 21.52
CA SER A 917 -14.46 11.65 20.18
C SER A 917 -13.26 11.77 19.25
N LEU A 918 -13.21 10.86 18.29
CA LEU A 918 -12.23 10.83 17.20
C LEU A 918 -12.97 10.45 15.92
N SER A 919 -12.67 11.14 14.83
CA SER A 919 -13.18 10.81 13.50
C SER A 919 -12.07 10.35 12.56
N ASN A 920 -12.43 9.65 11.48
CA ASN A 920 -11.52 9.42 10.36
C ASN A 920 -11.27 10.66 9.49
N TYR A 921 -11.92 11.78 9.77
CA TYR A 921 -11.52 13.05 9.18
C TYR A 921 -10.15 13.48 9.73
N ALA A 922 -9.20 13.73 8.83
CA ALA A 922 -7.93 14.36 9.15
C ALA A 922 -7.56 15.39 8.07
N PRO A 923 -6.95 16.52 8.44
CA PRO A 923 -6.45 17.51 7.48
C PRO A 923 -5.46 16.96 6.44
N ASP A 924 -4.68 15.94 6.81
CA ASP A 924 -3.75 15.21 5.94
C ASP A 924 -4.41 14.03 5.20
N GLY A 925 -5.72 13.82 5.36
CA GLY A 925 -6.43 12.63 4.89
C GLY A 925 -6.50 12.52 3.37
N THR A 926 -5.81 11.51 2.82
CA THR A 926 -5.84 11.17 1.38
C THR A 926 -6.42 9.79 1.09
N ALA A 927 -7.01 9.14 2.10
CA ALA A 927 -7.42 7.73 2.11
C ALA A 927 -6.26 6.74 1.92
N ASP A 928 -5.04 7.13 2.32
CA ASP A 928 -3.82 6.31 2.22
C ASP A 928 -3.26 5.89 3.59
N GLU A 929 -3.39 6.72 4.62
CA GLU A 929 -2.95 6.44 5.99
C GLU A 929 -4.15 6.08 6.88
N ASP A 930 -3.93 5.41 8.01
CA ASP A 930 -5.00 5.01 8.92
C ASP A 930 -5.02 5.83 10.23
N VAL A 931 -6.18 5.80 10.88
CA VAL A 931 -6.40 6.25 12.25
C VAL A 931 -7.12 5.15 13.04
N ALA A 932 -6.78 5.01 14.33
CA ALA A 932 -7.30 3.96 15.20
C ALA A 932 -8.14 4.46 16.38
N TRP A 933 -9.18 3.69 16.74
CA TRP A 933 -9.95 3.80 17.98
C TRP A 933 -9.65 2.60 18.90
N ASP A 934 -8.86 2.84 19.93
CA ASP A 934 -8.49 1.87 20.95
C ASP A 934 -9.16 2.20 22.31
N ALA A 935 -8.47 2.91 23.22
CA ALA A 935 -9.03 3.21 24.55
C ALA A 935 -8.75 4.64 25.02
N VAL A 936 -9.58 5.12 25.95
CA VAL A 936 -9.41 6.41 26.62
C VAL A 936 -9.36 6.23 28.13
N ALA A 937 -8.38 6.86 28.77
CA ALA A 937 -8.20 6.89 30.21
C ALA A 937 -8.45 8.31 30.77
N PHE A 938 -9.37 8.41 31.71
CA PHE A 938 -9.67 9.62 32.45
C PHE A 938 -9.07 9.51 33.85
N GLN A 939 -8.05 10.29 34.17
CA GLN A 939 -7.36 10.26 35.46
C GLN A 939 -7.73 11.51 36.28
N PRO A 940 -8.65 11.39 37.25
CA PRO A 940 -8.94 12.49 38.17
C PRO A 940 -7.69 12.93 38.92
N LEU A 941 -7.51 14.24 38.99
CA LEU A 941 -6.41 14.90 39.69
C LEU A 941 -6.94 15.59 40.95
N PRO A 942 -6.12 15.69 42.01
CA PRO A 942 -6.52 16.35 43.25
C PRO A 942 -6.72 17.86 43.11
N ALA A 943 -6.12 18.48 42.09
CA ALA A 943 -6.20 19.91 41.77
C ALA A 943 -5.76 20.16 40.33
N LYS A 944 -5.90 21.40 39.85
CA LYS A 944 -5.25 21.86 38.61
C LYS A 944 -3.75 21.60 38.70
N PRO A 945 -3.09 21.04 37.68
CA PRO A 945 -1.63 20.98 37.62
C PRO A 945 -1.04 22.36 37.87
N LYS A 946 0.02 22.40 38.69
CA LYS A 946 0.73 23.65 38.97
C LYS A 946 1.46 24.13 37.72
N ASP A 947 1.98 23.19 36.93
CA ASP A 947 2.70 23.45 35.70
C ASP A 947 1.92 22.86 34.52
N ILE A 948 1.44 23.71 33.61
CA ILE A 948 0.88 23.30 32.31
C ILE A 948 1.78 23.92 31.25
N VAL A 949 2.67 23.10 30.71
CA VAL A 949 3.83 23.53 29.91
C VAL A 949 3.65 23.11 28.47
N VAL A 950 3.72 24.07 27.55
CA VAL A 950 3.73 23.80 26.11
C VAL A 950 5.08 24.21 25.52
N GLN A 951 5.72 23.26 24.87
CA GLN A 951 6.96 23.49 24.13
C GLN A 951 6.64 23.72 22.65
N LEU A 952 7.04 24.89 22.15
CA LEU A 952 6.94 25.29 20.75
C LEU A 952 8.35 25.49 20.18
N GLY A 953 8.43 25.85 18.90
CA GLY A 953 9.64 26.34 18.27
C GLY A 953 10.25 25.39 17.24
N ASP A 954 11.50 25.67 16.92
CA ASP A 954 12.25 25.00 15.86
C ASP A 954 13.06 23.77 16.34
N SER A 955 14.08 23.40 15.58
CA SER A 955 14.96 22.26 15.82
C SER A 955 15.74 22.31 17.15
N TYR A 956 16.07 23.51 17.63
CA TYR A 956 16.73 23.68 18.93
C TYR A 956 15.77 23.39 20.08
N SER A 957 14.47 23.62 19.87
CA SER A 957 13.42 23.21 20.80
C SER A 957 13.09 21.72 20.67
N SER A 958 12.86 21.21 19.45
CA SER A 958 12.54 19.79 19.26
C SER A 958 13.62 18.85 19.81
N GLY A 959 14.88 19.32 19.86
CA GLY A 959 16.02 18.56 20.36
C GLY A 959 16.74 17.80 19.26
N THR A 960 16.67 18.31 18.03
CA THR A 960 17.48 17.83 16.90
C THR A 960 18.96 17.78 17.32
N GLY A 961 19.66 16.68 17.02
CA GLY A 961 21.05 16.43 17.42
C GLY A 961 21.24 15.75 18.78
N ALA A 962 20.19 15.56 19.58
CA ALA A 962 20.28 14.96 20.91
C ALA A 962 19.96 13.45 20.96
N GLY A 963 19.55 12.85 19.84
CA GLY A 963 19.13 11.45 19.74
C GLY A 963 17.84 11.13 20.51
N SER A 964 17.45 9.84 20.58
CA SER A 964 16.23 9.40 21.29
C SER A 964 14.96 10.12 20.81
N TYR A 965 14.74 10.11 19.51
CA TYR A 965 13.61 10.76 18.86
C TYR A 965 12.34 9.91 18.93
N ASP A 966 11.20 10.58 18.99
CA ASP A 966 9.88 9.95 18.88
C ASP A 966 9.71 9.40 17.46
N TYR A 967 9.26 8.14 17.34
CA TYR A 967 9.24 7.40 16.07
C TYR A 967 8.51 8.16 14.94
N GLY A 968 7.31 8.67 15.23
CA GLY A 968 6.47 9.45 14.32
C GLY A 968 7.05 10.78 13.87
N THR A 969 8.22 11.16 14.39
CA THR A 969 8.92 12.42 14.05
C THR A 969 10.26 12.20 13.34
N THR A 970 10.56 10.95 13.01
CA THR A 970 11.74 10.52 12.23
C THR A 970 11.36 9.78 10.95
N SER A 971 10.07 9.79 10.62
CA SER A 971 9.44 9.01 9.57
C SER A 971 9.75 9.60 8.20
N GLY A 972 9.89 8.74 7.19
CA GLY A 972 10.07 9.14 5.80
C GLY A 972 11.32 8.51 5.17
N PRO A 973 11.28 8.17 3.87
CA PRO A 973 12.43 7.62 3.17
C PRO A 973 13.25 8.77 2.59
N TYR A 974 14.37 9.16 3.21
CA TYR A 974 15.13 10.25 2.59
C TYR A 974 16.65 10.08 2.60
N ALA A 975 17.30 9.56 3.64
CA ALA A 975 18.77 9.49 3.60
C ALA A 975 19.39 8.17 3.08
N SER A 976 18.64 7.08 2.94
CA SER A 976 19.19 5.80 2.41
C SER A 976 19.07 5.66 0.87
N ILE A 977 18.43 6.61 0.18
CA ILE A 977 18.11 6.51 -1.25
C ILE A 977 18.55 7.77 -2.01
N SER A 978 19.72 7.67 -2.64
CA SER A 978 20.38 8.78 -3.36
C SER A 978 19.68 9.26 -4.64
N SER A 979 18.49 8.72 -4.98
CA SER A 979 17.74 9.07 -6.20
C SER A 979 16.46 9.88 -5.92
N GLN A 980 16.08 10.04 -4.65
CA GLN A 980 14.81 10.65 -4.26
C GLN A 980 14.93 12.18 -4.14
N THR A 981 14.05 12.92 -4.81
CA THR A 981 14.05 14.40 -4.84
C THR A 981 12.86 15.04 -4.12
N SER A 982 11.96 14.23 -3.54
CA SER A 982 10.80 14.70 -2.77
C SER A 982 10.46 13.71 -1.66
N PRO A 983 10.12 14.20 -0.47
CA PRO A 983 9.96 13.40 0.75
C PRO A 983 8.67 12.54 0.81
N GLY A 984 7.67 12.78 -0.04
CA GLY A 984 6.35 12.12 0.05
C GLY A 984 5.47 12.70 1.17
N HIS A 985 4.24 12.18 1.32
CA HIS A 985 3.25 12.66 2.30
C HIS A 985 3.51 12.13 3.72
N ASN A 986 4.24 11.03 3.87
CA ASN A 986 4.54 10.38 5.16
C ASN A 986 5.88 10.80 5.76
N TRP A 987 6.47 11.89 5.26
CA TRP A 987 7.72 12.40 5.81
C TRP A 987 7.42 13.27 7.00
N ASN A 988 7.92 12.84 8.15
CA ASN A 988 7.97 13.64 9.35
C ASN A 988 9.40 13.67 9.87
N ALA A 989 10.03 14.84 9.80
CA ALA A 989 11.34 15.07 10.38
C ALA A 989 11.29 16.13 11.47
N CYS A 990 10.23 16.18 12.28
CA CYS A 990 10.17 17.10 13.40
C CYS A 990 11.25 16.82 14.46
N LEU A 991 11.77 15.58 14.52
CA LEU A 991 12.85 15.14 15.40
C LEU A 991 12.63 15.56 16.86
N ARG A 992 11.43 15.29 17.39
CA ARG A 992 11.11 15.56 18.80
C ARG A 992 11.84 14.54 19.65
N SER A 993 12.68 15.03 20.55
CA SER A 993 13.60 14.21 21.34
C SER A 993 13.17 14.15 22.80
N SER A 994 13.25 12.94 23.36
CA SER A 994 13.18 12.72 24.81
C SER A 994 14.30 13.45 25.58
N ASN A 995 15.37 13.85 24.88
CA ASN A 995 16.50 14.62 25.39
C ASN A 995 16.39 16.13 25.14
N SER A 996 15.24 16.64 24.69
CA SER A 996 15.01 18.09 24.52
C SER A 996 15.24 18.85 25.85
N TRP A 997 15.68 20.10 25.74
CA TRP A 997 16.11 20.86 26.91
C TRP A 997 14.98 21.19 27.88
N VAL A 998 13.74 21.35 27.40
CA VAL A 998 12.58 21.51 28.29
C VAL A 998 12.38 20.26 29.13
N ARG A 999 12.44 19.07 28.53
CA ARG A 999 12.31 17.79 29.24
C ARG A 999 13.44 17.56 30.25
N LYS A 1000 14.65 18.05 29.97
CA LYS A 1000 15.79 17.92 30.89
C LYS A 1000 15.78 18.90 32.06
N ALA A 1001 15.13 20.05 31.90
CA ALA A 1001 15.08 21.05 32.94
C ALA A 1001 14.14 20.63 34.09
N SER A 1002 14.48 21.05 35.31
CA SER A 1002 13.57 21.03 36.46
C SER A 1002 12.92 22.40 36.62
N LEU A 1003 11.60 22.43 36.83
CA LEU A 1003 10.85 23.66 37.09
C LEU A 1003 10.98 24.07 38.58
N PRO A 1004 10.81 25.34 38.96
CA PRO A 1004 10.88 25.79 40.36
C PRO A 1004 9.97 25.05 41.34
N SER A 1005 8.91 24.42 40.84
CA SER A 1005 7.96 23.60 41.60
C SER A 1005 8.50 22.22 42.03
N SER A 1006 9.58 21.71 41.42
CA SER A 1006 10.06 20.34 41.61
C SER A 1006 11.56 20.18 41.31
N SER A 1007 12.26 19.31 42.04
CA SER A 1007 13.65 18.95 41.70
C SER A 1007 13.75 17.91 40.57
N THR A 1008 12.71 17.10 40.34
CA THR A 1008 12.61 16.17 39.20
C THR A 1008 12.41 16.95 37.90
N SER A 1009 13.08 16.55 36.83
CA SER A 1009 12.95 17.18 35.51
C SER A 1009 11.53 17.05 34.93
N VAL A 1010 11.18 17.94 34.00
CA VAL A 1010 9.89 17.91 33.29
C VAL A 1010 9.67 16.56 32.62
N GLY A 1011 10.68 16.00 31.96
CA GLY A 1011 10.60 14.71 31.30
C GLY A 1011 10.36 13.57 32.29
N GLY A 1012 11.12 13.51 33.39
CA GLY A 1012 10.91 12.48 34.41
C GLY A 1012 9.54 12.56 35.08
N ARG A 1013 8.99 13.77 35.23
CA ARG A 1013 7.61 13.99 35.72
C ARG A 1013 6.56 13.59 34.69
N ALA A 1014 6.76 13.93 33.42
CA ALA A 1014 5.86 13.59 32.31
C ALA A 1014 5.76 12.07 32.13
N ASP A 1015 6.90 11.38 32.10
CA ASP A 1015 6.97 9.91 31.95
C ASP A 1015 6.36 9.17 33.14
N ALA A 1016 6.42 9.78 34.33
CA ALA A 1016 5.79 9.25 35.54
C ALA A 1016 4.31 9.66 35.69
N LEU A 1017 3.74 10.39 34.71
CA LEU A 1017 2.39 10.95 34.78
C LEU A 1017 2.14 11.76 36.07
N ASP A 1018 3.10 12.56 36.51
CA ASP A 1018 3.03 13.39 37.72
C ASP A 1018 1.75 14.23 37.73
N ARG A 1019 0.94 14.12 38.80
CA ARG A 1019 -0.37 14.78 38.93
C ARG A 1019 -0.29 16.32 38.98
N THR A 1020 0.90 16.89 39.10
CA THR A 1020 1.14 18.33 39.19
C THR A 1020 1.68 18.96 37.91
N LEU A 1021 1.92 18.16 36.86
CA LEU A 1021 2.45 18.59 35.56
C LEU A 1021 1.52 18.17 34.42
N ASP A 1022 1.33 19.05 33.45
CA ASP A 1022 0.86 18.70 32.10
C ASP A 1022 1.90 19.22 31.10
N PHE A 1023 2.43 18.36 30.22
CA PHE A 1023 3.51 18.73 29.30
C PHE A 1023 3.24 18.22 27.90
N HIS A 1024 3.31 19.13 26.92
CA HIS A 1024 3.17 18.81 25.51
C HIS A 1024 4.22 19.53 24.68
N SER A 1025 4.74 18.84 23.65
CA SER A 1025 5.69 19.42 22.71
C SER A 1025 5.15 19.30 21.30
N VAL A 1026 5.00 20.43 20.63
CA VAL A 1026 4.67 20.55 19.20
C VAL A 1026 5.80 21.26 18.45
N ALA A 1027 6.98 21.38 19.08
CA ALA A 1027 8.17 21.87 18.40
C ALA A 1027 8.54 20.94 17.23
N CYS A 1028 9.08 21.52 16.16
CA CYS A 1028 9.40 20.78 14.95
C CYS A 1028 10.69 21.29 14.31
N SER A 1029 11.58 20.36 13.96
CA SER A 1029 12.84 20.67 13.28
C SER A 1029 12.60 21.42 11.97
N GLY A 1030 13.32 22.52 11.76
CA GLY A 1030 13.17 23.33 10.54
C GLY A 1030 11.91 24.20 10.47
N ALA A 1031 11.16 24.34 11.57
CA ALA A 1031 10.00 25.24 11.62
C ALA A 1031 10.38 26.72 11.42
N TYR A 1032 9.67 27.38 10.51
CA TYR A 1032 9.65 28.83 10.31
C TYR A 1032 8.51 29.47 11.10
N SER A 1033 8.46 30.80 11.13
CA SER A 1033 7.32 31.52 11.71
C SER A 1033 5.95 31.09 11.16
N TYR A 1034 5.82 30.79 9.86
CA TYR A 1034 4.56 30.32 9.27
C TYR A 1034 4.20 28.87 9.63
N ASP A 1035 5.18 28.06 10.06
CA ASP A 1035 4.92 26.70 10.58
C ASP A 1035 4.43 26.74 12.03
N VAL A 1036 4.71 27.84 12.74
CA VAL A 1036 4.24 28.07 14.11
C VAL A 1036 2.86 28.73 14.08
N ASP A 1037 2.70 29.81 13.30
CA ASP A 1037 1.51 30.65 13.26
C ASP A 1037 1.00 30.84 11.82
N PRO A 1038 -0.24 30.41 11.52
CA PRO A 1038 -0.82 30.50 10.17
C PRO A 1038 -0.96 31.95 9.70
N TYR A 1039 -0.93 32.94 10.60
CA TYR A 1039 -0.96 34.37 10.24
C TYR A 1039 0.15 34.76 9.25
N TYR A 1040 1.28 34.07 9.27
CA TYR A 1040 2.41 34.33 8.37
C TYR A 1040 2.40 33.53 7.07
N ALA A 1041 1.43 32.65 6.86
CA ALA A 1041 1.33 31.83 5.65
C ALA A 1041 0.85 32.65 4.44
N SER A 1042 1.47 32.47 3.27
CA SER A 1042 0.99 33.05 2.00
C SER A 1042 0.10 32.07 1.21
N SER A 1043 -0.74 32.56 0.29
CA SER A 1043 -1.63 31.72 -0.53
C SER A 1043 -0.92 30.69 -1.43
N SER A 1044 0.39 30.87 -1.65
CA SER A 1044 1.26 29.93 -2.38
C SER A 1044 1.97 28.91 -1.48
N GLU A 1045 2.01 29.16 -0.17
CA GLU A 1045 2.65 28.31 0.85
C GLU A 1045 1.59 27.51 1.65
N GLY A 1046 0.35 27.51 1.18
CA GLY A 1046 -0.88 27.22 1.95
C GLY A 1046 -1.93 26.33 1.26
N GLN A 1047 -1.55 25.39 0.38
CA GLN A 1047 -2.50 24.44 -0.24
C GLN A 1047 -2.59 23.14 0.58
N PRO A 1048 -3.73 22.41 0.59
CA PRO A 1048 -3.95 21.20 1.40
C PRO A 1048 -2.71 20.28 1.42
N GLY A 1049 -2.16 20.03 2.62
CA GLY A 1049 -0.76 19.64 2.82
C GLY A 1049 0.20 20.77 3.23
N SER A 1050 -0.33 21.96 3.53
CA SER A 1050 0.39 23.15 4.03
C SER A 1050 0.22 23.38 5.53
N LEU A 1051 -0.09 22.32 6.25
CA LEU A 1051 -0.62 22.44 7.60
C LEU A 1051 0.42 22.96 8.59
N GLY A 1052 1.69 22.99 8.24
CA GLY A 1052 2.80 23.32 9.11
C GLY A 1052 4.01 22.52 8.64
N ARG A 1053 5.04 22.42 9.48
CA ARG A 1053 6.28 21.77 9.06
C ARG A 1053 6.07 20.24 8.94
N TYR A 1054 6.46 19.68 7.79
CA TYR A 1054 6.36 18.24 7.47
C TYR A 1054 4.94 17.65 7.46
N GLY A 1055 3.93 18.47 7.20
CA GLY A 1055 2.56 18.00 7.10
C GLY A 1055 1.86 17.78 8.44
N GLU A 1056 2.46 18.21 9.55
CA GLU A 1056 1.72 18.46 10.81
C GLU A 1056 1.03 19.82 10.75
N VAL A 1057 -0.06 20.01 11.48
CA VAL A 1057 -0.68 21.32 11.73
C VAL A 1057 0.25 22.36 12.37
N THR A 1058 -0.10 23.64 12.24
CA THR A 1058 0.71 24.73 12.78
C THR A 1058 0.73 24.59 14.29
N GLN A 1059 1.84 24.97 14.89
CA GLN A 1059 2.03 24.74 16.32
C GLN A 1059 0.97 25.45 17.16
N LEU A 1060 0.51 26.63 16.74
CA LEU A 1060 -0.59 27.36 17.40
C LEU A 1060 -1.97 26.71 17.20
N ASP A 1061 -2.18 25.91 16.15
CA ASP A 1061 -3.45 25.26 15.85
C ASP A 1061 -3.54 23.81 16.35
N SER A 1062 -2.46 23.25 16.88
CA SER A 1062 -2.41 21.93 17.53
C SER A 1062 -3.41 21.72 18.68
N GLY A 1063 -3.93 22.80 19.25
CA GLY A 1063 -4.91 22.78 20.35
C GLY A 1063 -4.32 22.69 21.75
N PHE A 1064 -2.99 22.65 21.92
CA PHE A 1064 -2.36 22.54 23.25
C PHE A 1064 -2.24 23.86 24.02
N LEU A 1065 -2.27 25.01 23.34
CA LEU A 1065 -2.32 26.32 23.99
C LEU A 1065 -3.76 26.67 24.36
N ASN A 1066 -3.98 27.03 25.62
CA ASN A 1066 -5.29 27.47 26.10
C ASN A 1066 -5.14 28.37 27.35
N ASN A 1067 -6.29 28.81 27.88
CA ASN A 1067 -6.35 29.64 29.09
C ASN A 1067 -5.72 28.99 30.33
N ASP A 1068 -5.52 27.68 30.36
CA ASP A 1068 -4.95 26.97 31.49
C ASP A 1068 -3.43 26.82 31.45
N THR A 1069 -2.82 26.97 30.27
CA THR A 1069 -1.36 26.97 30.08
C THR A 1069 -0.68 27.96 31.03
N THR A 1070 0.35 27.51 31.74
CA THR A 1070 1.11 28.33 32.71
C THR A 1070 2.47 28.75 32.17
N LEU A 1071 3.03 27.99 31.22
CA LEU A 1071 4.37 28.22 30.68
C LEU A 1071 4.45 27.82 29.22
N VAL A 1072 4.95 28.71 28.38
CA VAL A 1072 5.34 28.42 27.00
C VAL A 1072 6.85 28.58 26.88
N ALA A 1073 7.52 27.56 26.34
CA ALA A 1073 8.97 27.55 26.16
C ALA A 1073 9.30 27.32 24.68
N LEU A 1074 10.11 28.20 24.08
CA LEU A 1074 10.41 28.12 22.65
C LEU A 1074 11.76 28.74 22.24
N THR A 1075 12.25 28.28 21.10
CA THR A 1075 13.28 28.90 20.25
C THR A 1075 12.65 29.14 18.87
N LEU A 1076 12.83 30.32 18.28
CA LEU A 1076 12.27 30.62 16.96
C LEU A 1076 13.00 31.78 16.28
N GLY A 1077 13.22 31.67 14.97
CA GLY A 1077 13.75 32.74 14.13
C GLY A 1077 15.01 32.37 13.36
N GLY A 1078 15.76 31.34 13.79
CA GLY A 1078 16.97 30.89 13.08
C GLY A 1078 16.69 30.44 11.64
N ASN A 1079 15.56 29.75 11.41
CA ASN A 1079 15.14 29.34 10.07
C ASN A 1079 14.68 30.53 9.22
N ASP A 1080 13.86 31.43 9.77
CA ASP A 1080 13.44 32.67 9.11
C ASP A 1080 14.62 33.57 8.71
N ALA A 1081 15.70 33.54 9.48
CA ALA A 1081 16.95 34.24 9.18
C ALA A 1081 17.84 33.52 8.15
N ASN A 1082 17.40 32.36 7.64
CA ASN A 1082 18.19 31.47 6.79
C ASN A 1082 19.57 31.13 7.39
N PHE A 1083 19.62 30.91 8.71
CA PHE A 1083 20.89 30.67 9.41
C PHE A 1083 21.50 29.32 9.01
N GLY A 1084 20.67 28.28 8.79
CA GLY A 1084 21.14 27.00 8.25
C GLY A 1084 21.82 27.14 6.88
N GLY A 1085 21.25 27.95 5.98
CA GLY A 1085 21.88 28.29 4.70
C GLY A 1085 23.15 29.13 4.85
N THR A 1086 23.19 30.02 5.84
CA THR A 1086 24.38 30.85 6.17
C THR A 1086 25.53 29.98 6.66
N VAL A 1087 25.27 29.05 7.59
CA VAL A 1087 26.25 28.07 8.06
C VAL A 1087 26.70 27.18 6.89
N GLY A 1088 25.76 26.65 6.10
CA GLY A 1088 26.07 25.84 4.91
C GLY A 1088 27.01 26.55 3.92
N GLY A 1089 26.73 27.82 3.59
CA GLY A 1089 27.59 28.62 2.71
C GLY A 1089 28.98 28.89 3.30
N CYS A 1090 29.07 29.18 4.59
CA CYS A 1090 30.35 29.36 5.29
C CYS A 1090 31.20 28.08 5.34
N GLY A 1091 30.56 26.90 5.38
CA GLY A 1091 31.24 25.60 5.40
C GLY A 1091 31.69 25.11 4.03
N ASP A 1092 31.10 25.65 2.96
CA ASP A 1092 31.52 25.37 1.59
C ASP A 1092 32.66 26.31 1.19
N ILE A 1093 33.89 25.80 1.16
CA ILE A 1093 35.09 26.57 0.77
C ILE A 1093 35.04 27.13 -0.66
N THR A 1094 34.14 26.63 -1.51
CA THR A 1094 33.97 27.11 -2.89
C THR A 1094 32.95 28.26 -2.99
N VAL A 1095 32.06 28.40 -2.01
CA VAL A 1095 31.03 29.46 -1.92
C VAL A 1095 31.48 30.57 -0.98
N GLY A 1096 31.93 30.21 0.22
CA GLY A 1096 32.28 31.12 1.30
C GLY A 1096 31.05 31.75 1.99
N CYS A 1097 31.30 32.46 3.10
CA CYS A 1097 30.25 33.11 3.86
C CYS A 1097 29.51 34.21 3.06
N PRO A 1098 28.19 34.39 3.25
CA PRO A 1098 27.44 35.48 2.65
C PRO A 1098 27.89 36.86 3.15
N SER A 1099 27.47 37.93 2.48
CA SER A 1099 27.77 39.29 2.92
C SER A 1099 27.03 39.62 4.22
N ASP A 1100 27.69 40.39 5.09
CA ASP A 1100 27.09 40.86 6.36
C ASP A 1100 25.74 41.54 6.13
N SER A 1101 25.63 42.41 5.12
CA SER A 1101 24.36 43.08 4.79
C SER A 1101 23.20 42.12 4.51
N THR A 1102 23.47 40.98 3.89
CA THR A 1102 22.46 39.95 3.58
C THR A 1102 22.02 39.25 4.85
N VAL A 1103 22.98 38.88 5.72
CA VAL A 1103 22.68 38.26 7.00
C VAL A 1103 21.91 39.23 7.90
N GLN A 1104 22.34 40.48 8.02
CA GLN A 1104 21.62 41.51 8.80
C GLN A 1104 20.18 41.73 8.32
N GLN A 1105 19.94 41.69 7.01
CA GLN A 1105 18.59 41.78 6.45
C GLN A 1105 17.73 40.59 6.88
N ASN A 1106 18.27 39.37 6.76
CA ASN A 1106 17.54 38.16 7.15
C ASN A 1106 17.29 38.09 8.66
N LEU A 1107 18.27 38.46 9.49
CA LEU A 1107 18.10 38.56 10.94
C LEU A 1107 16.99 39.55 11.29
N THR A 1108 16.97 40.72 10.66
CA THR A 1108 15.91 41.72 10.88
C THR A 1108 14.54 41.18 10.46
N TYR A 1109 14.45 40.56 9.27
CA TYR A 1109 13.23 39.92 8.77
C TYR A 1109 12.68 38.87 9.75
N ALA A 1110 13.55 38.03 10.31
CA ALA A 1110 13.16 37.02 11.30
C ALA A 1110 12.63 37.67 12.58
N THR A 1111 13.40 38.61 13.15
CA THR A 1111 13.06 39.19 14.46
C THR A 1111 11.90 40.17 14.43
N ASP A 1112 11.61 40.81 13.29
CA ASP A 1112 10.46 41.72 13.15
C ASP A 1112 9.11 41.00 13.29
N ARG A 1113 9.07 39.67 13.11
CA ARG A 1113 7.87 38.84 13.28
C ARG A 1113 7.62 38.42 14.73
N LEU A 1114 8.68 38.31 15.52
CA LEU A 1114 8.59 37.79 16.88
C LEU A 1114 7.62 38.57 17.79
N PRO A 1115 7.53 39.91 17.77
CA PRO A 1115 6.63 40.62 18.66
C PRO A 1115 5.15 40.22 18.47
N THR A 1116 4.70 40.11 17.21
CA THR A 1116 3.33 39.72 16.88
C THR A 1116 3.10 38.23 17.12
N MET A 1117 4.08 37.37 16.79
CA MET A 1117 4.03 35.94 17.12
C MET A 1117 3.85 35.71 18.63
N LEU A 1118 4.65 36.40 19.46
CA LEU A 1118 4.56 36.32 20.92
C LEU A 1118 3.23 36.85 21.45
N GLN A 1119 2.64 37.85 20.79
CA GLN A 1119 1.28 38.31 21.09
C GLN A 1119 0.25 37.22 20.79
N HIS A 1120 0.30 36.57 19.62
CA HIS A 1120 -0.66 35.51 19.29
C HIS A 1120 -0.52 34.28 20.19
N ILE A 1121 0.70 33.93 20.62
CA ILE A 1121 0.92 32.92 21.68
C ILE A 1121 0.22 33.35 22.97
N HIS A 1122 0.38 34.61 23.38
CA HIS A 1122 -0.29 35.13 24.57
C HIS A 1122 -1.81 35.18 24.42
N ASP A 1123 -2.34 35.49 23.24
CA ASP A 1123 -3.78 35.52 23.00
C ASP A 1123 -4.41 34.12 23.12
N LYS A 1124 -3.69 33.07 22.70
CA LYS A 1124 -4.11 31.66 22.89
C LYS A 1124 -3.85 31.14 24.31
N ALA A 1125 -2.84 31.67 25.01
CA ALA A 1125 -2.44 31.28 26.36
C ALA A 1125 -2.26 32.49 27.29
N PRO A 1126 -3.34 33.21 27.66
CA PRO A 1126 -3.26 34.51 28.33
C PRO A 1126 -2.69 34.46 29.75
N ASN A 1127 -2.65 33.29 30.37
CA ASN A 1127 -2.11 33.10 31.72
C ASN A 1127 -0.68 32.55 31.73
N ALA A 1128 -0.08 32.27 30.56
CA ALA A 1128 1.23 31.66 30.49
C ALA A 1128 2.36 32.69 30.59
N HIS A 1129 3.41 32.36 31.33
CA HIS A 1129 4.71 32.99 31.13
C HIS A 1129 5.32 32.48 29.82
N ILE A 1130 5.91 33.35 29.01
CA ILE A 1130 6.56 32.96 27.74
C ILE A 1130 8.07 33.08 27.92
N ILE A 1131 8.81 32.00 27.69
CA ILE A 1131 10.26 31.98 27.74
C ILE A 1131 10.81 31.74 26.34
N LEU A 1132 11.35 32.80 25.74
CA LEU A 1132 12.06 32.75 24.46
C LEU A 1132 13.55 32.57 24.74
N LEU A 1133 14.11 31.42 24.40
CA LEU A 1133 15.56 31.23 24.43
C LEU A 1133 16.17 31.59 23.08
N GLY A 1134 17.32 32.26 23.11
CA GLY A 1134 18.13 32.50 21.92
C GLY A 1134 18.98 31.28 21.53
N TYR A 1135 19.98 31.52 20.68
CA TYR A 1135 20.92 30.50 20.21
C TYR A 1135 22.34 30.73 20.78
N PRO A 1136 23.10 29.69 21.17
CA PRO A 1136 24.46 29.84 21.65
C PRO A 1136 25.42 30.11 20.50
N LYS A 1137 26.62 30.62 20.82
CA LYS A 1137 27.71 30.62 19.85
C LYS A 1137 28.09 29.19 19.48
N LEU A 1138 28.31 28.96 18.19
CA LEU A 1138 28.71 27.64 17.69
C LEU A 1138 30.15 27.32 18.07
N PHE A 1139 31.05 28.32 18.07
CA PHE A 1139 32.49 28.11 18.23
C PHE A 1139 33.05 28.80 19.47
N ASN A 1140 34.11 28.25 20.05
CA ASN A 1140 34.83 28.86 21.16
C ASN A 1140 35.58 30.12 20.68
N PRO A 1141 35.24 31.35 21.17
CA PRO A 1141 35.88 32.58 20.73
C PRO A 1141 37.35 32.70 21.16
N ASN A 1142 37.75 31.92 22.17
CA ASN A 1142 39.09 31.95 22.77
C ASN A 1142 40.01 30.84 22.25
N SER A 1143 39.49 29.88 21.48
CA SER A 1143 40.24 28.72 20.99
C SER A 1143 39.73 28.24 19.63
N LEU A 1144 40.16 28.92 18.57
CA LEU A 1144 39.78 28.63 17.18
C LEU A 1144 40.59 27.48 16.54
N THR A 1145 41.26 26.63 17.33
CA THR A 1145 42.04 25.46 16.87
C THR A 1145 41.16 24.25 16.52
N CYS A 1146 39.87 24.47 16.32
CA CYS A 1146 38.87 23.47 15.98
C CYS A 1146 39.19 22.86 14.62
N THR A 1147 39.47 21.55 14.57
CA THR A 1147 39.50 20.75 13.32
C THR A 1147 38.07 20.51 12.82
N SER A 1148 37.31 21.58 12.59
CA SER A 1148 36.02 21.57 11.89
C SER A 1148 36.24 21.93 10.41
N VAL A 1149 35.23 21.68 9.59
CA VAL A 1149 35.16 22.12 8.19
C VAL A 1149 35.17 23.67 8.04
N MET A 1150 34.91 24.41 9.12
CA MET A 1150 34.84 25.88 9.11
C MET A 1150 36.19 26.57 9.28
N THR A 1151 36.50 27.55 8.43
CA THR A 1151 37.70 28.40 8.59
C THR A 1151 37.60 29.30 9.83
N THR A 1152 38.74 29.68 10.41
CA THR A 1152 38.81 30.62 11.56
C THR A 1152 38.04 31.93 11.29
N GLY A 1153 38.11 32.47 10.06
CA GLY A 1153 37.36 33.68 9.69
C GLY A 1153 35.85 33.46 9.66
N ALA A 1154 35.39 32.32 9.12
CA ALA A 1154 33.99 31.94 9.15
C ALA A 1154 33.46 31.75 10.58
N GLN A 1155 34.25 31.14 11.46
CA GLN A 1155 33.90 30.96 12.87
C GLN A 1155 33.67 32.30 13.58
N VAL A 1156 34.52 33.30 13.33
CA VAL A 1156 34.36 34.66 13.90
C VAL A 1156 33.09 35.34 13.38
N LEU A 1157 32.81 35.25 12.07
CA LEU A 1157 31.61 35.84 11.48
C LEU A 1157 30.33 35.19 12.02
N LEU A 1158 30.29 33.85 12.05
CA LEU A 1158 29.13 33.11 12.55
C LEU A 1158 28.81 33.43 14.02
N ASN A 1159 29.84 33.52 14.87
CA ASN A 1159 29.65 33.94 16.26
C ASN A 1159 29.18 35.40 16.38
N GLY A 1160 29.71 36.31 15.53
CA GLY A 1160 29.27 37.71 15.48
C GLY A 1160 27.79 37.86 15.07
N TRP A 1161 27.36 37.13 14.05
CA TRP A 1161 25.95 37.11 13.65
C TRP A 1161 25.05 36.44 14.70
N GLY A 1162 25.57 35.49 15.48
CA GLY A 1162 24.88 34.96 16.66
C GLY A 1162 24.66 36.01 17.76
N ASP A 1163 25.64 36.89 18.00
CA ASP A 1163 25.49 38.04 18.91
C ASP A 1163 24.43 39.03 18.37
N ASP A 1164 24.42 39.29 17.06
CA ASP A 1164 23.41 40.16 16.42
C ASP A 1164 22.00 39.60 16.52
N MET A 1165 21.81 38.29 16.28
CA MET A 1165 20.53 37.61 16.50
C MET A 1165 20.07 37.77 17.94
N THR A 1166 20.95 37.47 18.90
CA THR A 1166 20.66 37.61 20.34
C THR A 1166 20.18 39.02 20.70
N ASN A 1167 20.86 40.06 20.20
CA ASN A 1167 20.46 41.44 20.45
C ASN A 1167 19.10 41.78 19.85
N LYS A 1168 18.81 41.30 18.63
CA LYS A 1168 17.55 41.56 17.94
C LYS A 1168 16.39 40.80 18.59
N GLU A 1169 16.57 39.54 19.00
CA GLU A 1169 15.57 38.77 19.74
C GLU A 1169 15.26 39.42 21.10
N GLN A 1170 16.29 39.89 21.82
CA GLN A 1170 16.11 40.63 23.07
C GLN A 1170 15.26 41.90 22.85
N ASN A 1171 15.49 42.64 21.76
CA ASN A 1171 14.71 43.83 21.41
C ASN A 1171 13.27 43.47 21.03
N ALA A 1172 13.06 42.40 20.28
CA ALA A 1172 11.73 41.91 19.90
C ALA A 1172 10.93 41.48 21.14
N ALA A 1173 11.53 40.71 22.04
CA ALA A 1173 10.92 40.33 23.31
C ALA A 1173 10.64 41.55 24.20
N THR A 1174 11.54 42.53 24.25
CA THR A 1174 11.29 43.80 24.96
C THR A 1174 10.10 44.56 24.39
N THR A 1175 9.95 44.56 23.06
CA THR A 1175 8.81 45.18 22.36
C THR A 1175 7.50 44.49 22.74
N ALA A 1176 7.44 43.16 22.63
CA ALA A 1176 6.27 42.38 23.07
C ALA A 1176 5.94 42.61 24.55
N LYS A 1177 6.97 42.63 25.41
CA LYS A 1177 6.80 42.92 26.84
C LYS A 1177 6.25 44.31 27.13
N SER A 1178 6.66 45.32 26.34
CA SER A 1178 6.11 46.68 26.44
C SER A 1178 4.64 46.76 26.01
N ASN A 1179 4.18 45.81 25.19
CA ASN A 1179 2.79 45.64 24.78
C ASN A 1179 1.95 44.77 25.75
N GLY A 1180 2.54 44.36 26.88
CA GLY A 1180 1.84 43.59 27.91
C GLY A 1180 2.04 42.08 27.83
N VAL A 1181 2.79 41.56 26.86
CA VAL A 1181 3.09 40.13 26.76
C VAL A 1181 4.06 39.71 27.90
N PRO A 1182 3.75 38.67 28.71
CA PRO A 1182 4.60 38.22 29.81
C PRO A 1182 5.81 37.38 29.33
N VAL A 1183 6.58 37.93 28.38
CA VAL A 1183 7.74 37.26 27.78
C VAL A 1183 9.05 37.61 28.52
N THR A 1184 9.91 36.61 28.65
CA THR A 1184 11.32 36.74 29.06
C THR A 1184 12.20 36.13 27.99
N PHE A 1185 13.10 36.96 27.44
CA PHE A 1185 14.19 36.47 26.60
C PHE A 1185 15.40 36.11 27.45
N TYR A 1186 16.10 35.03 27.10
CA TYR A 1186 17.37 34.66 27.72
C TYR A 1186 18.32 34.04 26.68
N SER A 1187 19.57 34.51 26.64
CA SER A 1187 20.60 33.93 25.78
C SER A 1187 21.27 32.74 26.48
N PRO A 1188 21.35 31.56 25.85
CA PRO A 1188 21.99 30.38 26.43
C PRO A 1188 23.52 30.40 26.30
N ASP A 1189 24.12 31.39 25.63
CA ASP A 1189 25.57 31.41 25.37
C ASP A 1189 26.45 31.30 26.63
N PRO A 1190 26.12 31.91 27.79
CA PRO A 1190 26.90 31.75 29.01
C PRO A 1190 27.01 30.30 29.48
N GLU A 1191 25.93 29.51 29.36
CA GLU A 1191 25.91 28.09 29.75
C GLU A 1191 26.67 27.20 28.76
N PHE A 1192 26.95 27.68 27.56
CA PHE A 1192 27.74 26.99 26.55
C PHE A 1192 29.25 27.27 26.65
N GLU A 1193 29.71 28.12 27.57
CA GLU A 1193 31.14 28.34 27.80
C GLU A 1193 31.87 27.05 28.16
N GLY A 1194 32.84 26.63 27.33
CA GLY A 1194 33.57 25.37 27.47
C GLY A 1194 32.81 24.12 26.97
N TYR A 1195 31.67 24.29 26.30
CA TYR A 1195 30.87 23.24 25.68
C TYR A 1195 30.48 23.56 24.23
N ARG A 1196 31.13 24.53 23.58
CA ARG A 1196 30.84 24.86 22.18
C ARG A 1196 31.38 23.76 21.26
N MET A 1197 31.17 23.89 19.95
CA MET A 1197 31.76 22.97 18.98
C MET A 1197 33.27 22.87 19.19
N CYS A 1198 33.79 21.64 19.14
CA CYS A 1198 35.20 21.30 19.40
C CYS A 1198 35.69 21.46 20.86
N ASP A 1199 34.86 21.93 21.80
CA ASP A 1199 35.19 21.81 23.22
C ASP A 1199 35.02 20.34 23.69
N SER A 1200 35.50 20.01 24.89
CA SER A 1200 35.42 18.66 25.45
C SER A 1200 34.81 18.70 26.86
N PRO A 1201 33.58 18.16 27.05
CA PRO A 1201 32.71 17.55 26.03
C PRO A 1201 32.04 18.59 25.10
N SER A 1202 31.85 18.23 23.83
CA SER A 1202 31.16 19.12 22.87
C SER A 1202 29.66 19.15 23.13
N GLY A 1203 29.10 20.35 23.21
CA GLY A 1203 27.67 20.64 23.32
C GLY A 1203 27.00 20.92 21.98
N ILE A 1204 27.75 21.12 20.90
CA ILE A 1204 27.22 21.30 19.55
C ILE A 1204 27.79 20.22 18.63
N ASN A 1205 26.94 19.60 17.82
CA ASN A 1205 27.36 18.67 16.77
C ASN A 1205 28.13 19.43 15.69
N ASP A 1206 29.29 18.90 15.26
CA ASP A 1206 29.91 19.35 14.00
C ASP A 1206 29.09 18.80 12.81
N LEU A 1207 29.69 18.71 11.63
CA LEU A 1207 29.09 18.02 10.48
C LEU A 1207 28.83 16.54 10.79
N VAL A 1208 27.55 16.16 10.86
CA VAL A 1208 27.11 14.76 11.04
C VAL A 1208 26.78 14.17 9.68
N ALA A 1209 27.27 12.97 9.37
CA ALA A 1209 26.95 12.31 8.12
C ALA A 1209 25.53 11.71 8.17
N GLY A 1210 24.70 12.07 7.19
CA GLY A 1210 23.37 11.50 6.95
C GLY A 1210 23.44 10.22 6.10
N PRO A 1211 22.51 9.25 6.28
CA PRO A 1211 21.55 9.17 7.38
C PRO A 1211 22.27 8.95 8.70
N ALA A 1212 21.94 9.74 9.70
CA ALA A 1212 22.29 9.41 11.07
C ALA A 1212 21.50 8.16 11.52
N ASN A 1213 22.10 7.38 12.44
CA ASN A 1213 21.49 6.15 12.94
C ASN A 1213 20.12 6.44 13.57
N GLY A 1214 19.08 5.77 13.06
CA GLY A 1214 17.72 5.93 13.57
C GLY A 1214 17.00 7.18 13.07
N ILE A 1215 17.50 7.87 12.03
CA ILE A 1215 16.81 9.00 11.39
C ILE A 1215 16.53 8.70 9.91
N PRO A 1216 15.52 7.87 9.60
CA PRO A 1216 15.10 7.64 8.21
C PRO A 1216 14.78 8.94 7.45
N GLY A 1217 14.22 9.94 8.15
CA GLY A 1217 13.82 11.24 7.63
C GLY A 1217 14.93 12.26 7.35
N ASP A 1218 16.22 11.91 7.50
CA ASP A 1218 17.34 12.81 7.20
C ASP A 1218 17.38 13.24 5.73
N PHE A 1219 18.01 14.40 5.43
CA PHE A 1219 18.08 14.90 4.06
C PHE A 1219 18.72 13.91 3.05
N SER A 1220 18.18 13.79 1.83
CA SER A 1220 18.83 13.16 0.67
C SER A 1220 19.73 14.19 -0.02
N CYS A 1221 20.95 13.78 -0.36
CA CYS A 1221 21.91 14.59 -1.09
C CYS A 1221 22.47 13.85 -2.32
N PRO A 1222 21.65 13.61 -3.36
CA PRO A 1222 22.06 12.92 -4.58
C PRO A 1222 23.33 13.53 -5.19
N GLY A 1223 24.39 12.73 -5.35
CA GLY A 1223 25.64 13.17 -5.99
C GLY A 1223 26.55 14.07 -5.16
N SER A 1224 26.18 14.37 -3.91
CA SER A 1224 27.09 15.05 -2.98
C SER A 1224 28.11 14.07 -2.39
N LEU A 1225 29.37 14.52 -2.23
CA LEU A 1225 30.41 13.75 -1.55
C LEU A 1225 30.14 13.60 -0.05
N ILE A 1226 29.39 14.54 0.55
CA ILE A 1226 28.99 14.53 1.96
C ILE A 1226 27.52 14.93 2.02
N CYS A 1227 26.68 14.10 2.65
CA CYS A 1227 25.30 14.47 2.96
C CYS A 1227 25.22 14.83 4.44
N PRO A 1228 24.99 16.10 4.82
CA PRO A 1228 24.80 16.47 6.21
C PRO A 1228 23.48 15.92 6.73
N SER A 1229 23.53 15.23 7.87
CA SER A 1229 22.35 14.97 8.68
C SER A 1229 21.78 16.28 9.21
N MET A 1230 20.47 16.29 9.47
CA MET A 1230 19.76 17.37 10.13
C MET A 1230 20.32 17.68 11.53
N GLU A 1231 21.04 16.72 12.14
CA GLU A 1231 21.72 16.91 13.43
C GLU A 1231 22.91 17.89 13.38
N SER A 1232 23.44 18.19 12.19
CA SER A 1232 24.64 19.03 12.02
C SER A 1232 24.42 20.42 12.62
N TYR A 1233 25.40 20.93 13.38
CA TYR A 1233 25.36 22.25 14.04
C TYR A 1233 24.29 22.42 15.13
N HIS A 1234 23.55 21.37 15.49
CA HIS A 1234 22.56 21.40 16.56
C HIS A 1234 23.14 20.93 17.90
N PRO A 1235 22.46 21.22 19.04
CA PRO A 1235 22.93 20.78 20.34
C PRO A 1235 23.01 19.26 20.46
N THR A 1236 24.11 18.75 21.01
CA THR A 1236 24.24 17.34 21.38
C THR A 1236 23.35 17.03 22.59
N ASN A 1237 23.34 15.76 23.02
CA ASN A 1237 22.80 15.38 24.33
C ASN A 1237 23.45 16.18 25.50
N THR A 1238 24.71 16.59 25.36
CA THR A 1238 25.38 17.50 26.31
C THR A 1238 24.86 18.92 26.17
N GLY A 1239 24.72 19.44 24.95
CA GLY A 1239 24.26 20.81 24.68
C GLY A 1239 22.83 21.08 25.14
N THR A 1240 21.92 20.14 24.93
CA THR A 1240 20.54 20.23 25.45
C THR A 1240 20.51 20.29 26.99
N SER A 1241 21.50 19.70 27.68
CA SER A 1241 21.66 19.87 29.14
C SER A 1241 22.15 21.27 29.53
N ARG A 1242 22.91 21.96 28.66
CA ARG A 1242 23.30 23.36 28.86
C ARG A 1242 22.15 24.32 28.60
N TYR A 1243 21.38 24.06 27.55
CA TYR A 1243 20.11 24.75 27.33
C TYR A 1243 19.12 24.58 28.49
N ALA A 1244 19.06 23.38 29.09
CA ALA A 1244 18.21 23.15 30.26
C ALA A 1244 18.60 24.06 31.43
N LEU A 1245 19.91 24.28 31.65
CA LEU A 1245 20.40 25.22 32.66
C LEU A 1245 20.04 26.68 32.31
N ALA A 1246 20.21 27.08 31.05
CA ALA A 1246 19.82 28.40 30.58
C ALA A 1246 18.31 28.65 30.77
N PHE A 1247 17.48 27.63 30.48
CA PHE A 1247 16.05 27.69 30.71
C PHE A 1247 15.71 27.87 32.20
N GLN A 1248 16.38 27.14 33.09
CA GLN A 1248 16.19 27.28 34.53
C GLN A 1248 16.56 28.68 35.03
N ASN A 1249 17.62 29.27 34.50
CA ASN A 1249 18.00 30.65 34.79
C ASN A 1249 16.96 31.65 34.25
N ALA A 1250 16.45 31.42 33.04
CA ALA A 1250 15.38 32.23 32.46
C ALA A 1250 14.09 32.19 33.29
N LEU A 1251 13.71 31.01 33.83
CA LEU A 1251 12.56 30.87 34.73
C LEU A 1251 12.74 31.69 36.01
N ALA A 1252 13.95 31.68 36.59
CA ALA A 1252 14.26 32.48 37.76
C ALA A 1252 14.15 34.00 37.48
N VAL A 1253 14.60 34.45 36.30
CA VAL A 1253 14.46 35.84 35.85
C VAL A 1253 12.99 36.21 35.62
N ALA A 1254 12.22 35.31 35.04
CA ALA A 1254 10.78 35.47 34.81
C ALA A 1254 9.94 35.44 36.10
N LYS A 1255 10.55 35.02 37.23
CA LYS A 1255 9.89 34.78 38.52
C LYS A 1255 8.73 33.80 38.41
N TYR A 1256 8.92 32.77 37.58
CA TYR A 1256 8.00 31.66 37.45
C TYR A 1256 7.99 30.77 38.71
#